data_AF-A0A6B0Z4J0-F1
#
_entry.id   AF-A0A6B0Z4J0-F1
#
_cell.length_a   1.000
_cell.length_b   1.000
_cell.length_c   1.000
_cell.angle_alpha   90.00
_cell.angle_beta   90.00
_cell.angle_gamma   90.00
#
_symmetry.space_group_name_H-M   'P 1'
#
loop_
_entity.id
_entity.type
_entity.pdbx_description
1 polymer ?
#
loop_
_entity_poly.entity_id
_entity_poly.type
_entity_poly.pdbx_seq_one_letter_code
_entity_poly.pdbx_strand_id
1 'polypeptide(L)'
;LEVRDDARKFLSRLKNFQFAGRALRDPITKEPVVYTENLFVKFKDDLAAKACENLLNSEGLTIKRKLPFAKNAYFAEAVGRGLEVFEIANRLAEHSDVEASHPELIRERKFRAAHDRQWHLKRSIVNGQVVDAHANVVAAWPYATGTGVTIAVIDDGVDIDHVEFASAGKIVAPRDASIGTDDPRPKDPYANWDVYDDHGTACAGVACADGVDGASGVAPGASLMPIRLSSNLGSIEEAEAIYHAVSNGADVISCSWGPPDGEWWNASDPTHITPYDLPYSTMLALQHAVEQGRNGKGCVIVWAAGNGNESADLDGYASSPMVISVAACNDTGKRSVYSDFGESIWCAFPSGDTGHAPFGHPEPLTDGIWTTDRSNTAGYNPGRQFDWEPTPQGDEAGNYTSTFGGTSSSTPGVAGLAALLLEREPDLTWQEVKDRLRMSCKVIDSAGGNYDSNGHSPYYGYGRPDALALLEISPTPRGRLPAAPVADDLAAVRAEADRLFSTLKRPSAFSRSIASRRPTVRRFSQFDPDHKAASMWLQMGLHLAKDSSGGSEVERLRAVLGFAGRHMRRVDPESVRHALSIFVTHDPLGRLLSPPRAVHRSPSRFSPSSTARGTIAPHPEIAMDYWREDALANEHHEHWHQVYPNQGILDEANAQAVLGPVGWQEVVNKFIASGDNFRVFNESLTGEELRALFVLNDRHGELFIYMHQQMLARYDAERRAVGLGPVEPLDLDTGEIDVGYQPSAEVMLATGFGGRPANTTLEENDRSALKSWTLDLEEAIENGVPDTATGALRPLNLETFGRGIEATDARQTASVDLSGLGNLHNVGHGVISNLSGPAGGVMSSTETAIRDPAFWRWHKLIDNLAADFQTQQPPFIYDDRPPVVFANGSADFGLVRLPLGHDGVERDAVEAALSGLGDDHDLGGGLLDIGSGLTLERSLLTYFKEREQEIPAPEEGLSIPSAPQTIRYLAHEPFGYAMRVLNTAPAAVTCTFRVFLCPTDRSGTARNWIEMDKFVRNLGPGLNVLFQADAASSVINKPAEDLADPISPSGPGETPGAICDCGWPYTLLVPRGDEGDGADYVVAVVVTDTNIDLVASDNSCGSMSFCGATDRYPDTREMGYPFSRPFASPVLDVISSEPQMVWSGIKILHASTAPASG
;
A
#
# COMPACT_ATOMS: atom_id res chain seq x y z
N LEU A 1 53.05 -19.82 61.43
CA LEU A 1 52.56 -18.60 62.11
C LEU A 1 53.70 -17.61 62.34
N GLU A 2 54.83 -18.01 62.93
CA GLU A 2 56.04 -17.16 63.04
C GLU A 2 56.52 -16.59 61.70
N VAL A 3 56.66 -17.42 60.65
CA VAL A 3 57.07 -16.95 59.31
C VAL A 3 56.14 -15.88 58.73
N ARG A 4 54.82 -15.99 58.99
CA ARG A 4 53.82 -15.00 58.57
C ARG A 4 54.00 -13.70 59.35
N ASP A 5 54.21 -13.79 60.66
CA ASP A 5 54.28 -12.63 61.54
C ASP A 5 55.62 -11.88 61.38
N ASP A 6 56.70 -12.58 61.05
CA ASP A 6 57.99 -12.01 60.67
C ASP A 6 57.95 -11.35 59.29
N ALA A 7 57.29 -11.98 58.30
CA ALA A 7 57.04 -11.35 57.00
C ALA A 7 56.20 -10.07 57.14
N ARG A 8 55.19 -10.07 58.03
CA ARG A 8 54.37 -8.88 58.34
C ARG A 8 55.20 -7.75 58.95
N LYS A 9 56.08 -8.06 59.91
CA LYS A 9 57.00 -7.09 60.54
C LYS A 9 58.04 -6.53 59.56
N PHE A 10 58.46 -7.33 58.59
CA PHE A 10 59.39 -6.90 57.55
C PHE A 10 58.70 -5.98 56.55
N LEU A 11 57.53 -6.39 56.03
CA LEU A 11 56.78 -5.63 55.03
C LEU A 11 56.21 -4.31 55.59
N SER A 12 55.84 -4.26 56.88
CA SER A 12 55.36 -3.02 57.53
C SER A 12 56.43 -1.93 57.70
N ARG A 13 57.70 -2.26 57.48
CA ARG A 13 58.83 -1.29 57.49
C ARG A 13 59.10 -0.69 56.12
N LEU A 14 58.50 -1.23 55.05
CA LEU A 14 58.64 -0.70 53.69
C LEU A 14 57.61 0.40 53.47
N LYS A 15 58.08 1.64 53.26
CA LYS A 15 57.22 2.84 53.10
C LYS A 15 56.18 2.76 51.98
N ASN A 16 56.31 1.79 51.06
CA ASN A 16 55.46 1.63 49.88
C ASN A 16 54.41 0.52 50.04
N PHE A 17 54.37 -0.16 51.20
CA PHE A 17 53.41 -1.22 51.48
C PHE A 17 52.49 -0.80 52.63
N GLN A 18 51.19 -0.66 52.34
CA GLN A 18 50.14 -0.57 53.35
C GLN A 18 49.45 -1.93 53.45
N PHE A 19 49.23 -2.41 54.67
CA PHE A 19 48.63 -3.72 54.90
C PHE A 19 47.10 -3.57 54.87
N ALA A 20 46.42 -4.10 53.83
CA ALA A 20 44.97 -4.25 53.82
C ALA A 20 44.54 -5.16 54.99
N GLY A 21 43.37 -4.95 55.59
CA GLY A 21 42.91 -5.68 56.77
C GLY A 21 42.85 -7.22 56.61
N ARG A 22 42.33 -7.92 57.62
CA ARG A 22 42.08 -9.38 57.50
C ARG A 22 41.16 -9.65 56.29
N ALA A 23 41.45 -10.65 55.46
CA ALA A 23 40.47 -11.12 54.48
C ALA A 23 39.33 -11.82 55.24
N LEU A 24 38.10 -11.40 54.97
CA LEU A 24 36.89 -12.09 55.39
C LEU A 24 36.66 -13.26 54.43
N ARG A 25 35.95 -14.30 54.88
CA ARG A 25 35.51 -15.39 54.02
C ARG A 25 34.00 -15.39 54.00
N ASP A 26 33.41 -15.29 52.82
CA ASP A 26 31.97 -15.41 52.67
C ASP A 26 31.53 -16.79 53.21
N PRO A 27 30.61 -16.86 54.18
CA PRO A 27 30.23 -18.12 54.80
C PRO A 27 29.48 -19.05 53.83
N ILE A 28 28.87 -18.52 52.77
CA ILE A 28 28.14 -19.27 51.75
C ILE A 28 29.08 -19.61 50.61
N THR A 29 29.62 -18.60 49.91
CA THR A 29 30.40 -18.81 48.68
C THR A 29 31.83 -19.28 48.95
N LYS A 30 32.28 -19.21 50.21
CA LYS A 30 33.64 -19.54 50.66
C LYS A 30 34.72 -18.63 50.06
N GLU A 31 34.35 -17.60 49.31
CA GLU A 31 35.26 -16.69 48.63
C GLU A 31 35.95 -15.73 49.61
N PRO A 32 37.18 -15.30 49.31
CA PRO A 32 37.86 -14.25 50.06
C PRO A 32 37.27 -12.87 49.71
N VAL A 33 36.86 -12.11 50.74
CA VAL A 33 36.43 -10.71 50.64
C VAL A 33 37.43 -9.84 51.40
N VAL A 34 37.99 -8.82 50.75
CA VAL A 34 38.95 -7.90 51.35
C VAL A 34 38.21 -6.62 51.75
N TYR A 35 38.19 -6.27 53.03
CA TYR A 35 37.69 -4.96 53.45
C TYR A 35 38.80 -3.92 53.43
N THR A 36 38.43 -2.68 53.17
CA THR A 36 39.31 -1.52 53.34
C THR A 36 38.85 -0.70 54.55
N GLU A 37 39.72 0.17 55.06
CA GLU A 37 39.34 1.16 56.08
C GLU A 37 38.60 2.37 55.48
N ASN A 38 38.08 2.25 54.25
CA ASN A 38 37.22 3.25 53.64
C ASN A 38 35.74 2.91 53.87
N LEU A 39 34.88 3.93 53.82
CA LEU A 39 33.44 3.77 53.87
C LEU A 39 32.73 4.83 53.02
N PHE A 40 31.57 4.45 52.50
CA PHE A 40 30.62 5.33 51.86
C PHE A 40 29.63 5.87 52.91
N VAL A 41 29.27 7.15 52.80
CA VAL A 41 28.25 7.80 53.63
C VAL A 41 27.41 8.75 52.78
N LYS A 42 26.09 8.57 52.80
CA LYS A 42 25.10 9.46 52.20
C LYS A 42 24.27 10.09 53.30
N PHE A 43 24.28 11.42 53.40
CA PHE A 43 23.38 12.17 54.27
C PHE A 43 22.13 12.62 53.53
N LYS A 44 21.08 12.95 54.27
CA LYS A 44 19.86 13.55 53.71
C LYS A 44 20.18 14.81 52.90
N ASP A 45 19.46 15.00 51.80
CA ASP A 45 19.74 16.04 50.80
C ASP A 45 19.45 17.47 51.28
N ASP A 46 18.62 17.62 52.31
CA ASP A 46 18.26 18.88 52.94
C ASP A 46 19.28 19.32 54.00
N LEU A 47 20.18 18.42 54.43
CA LEU A 47 21.23 18.73 55.40
C LEU A 47 22.28 19.66 54.78
N ALA A 48 22.70 20.69 55.54
CA ALA A 48 23.78 21.56 55.09
C ALA A 48 25.10 20.77 54.96
N ALA A 49 25.85 20.97 53.87
CA ALA A 49 27.10 20.24 53.63
C ALA A 49 28.11 20.38 54.78
N LYS A 50 28.12 21.53 55.48
CA LYS A 50 28.97 21.74 56.66
C LYS A 50 28.59 20.84 57.84
N ALA A 51 27.30 20.55 58.03
CA ALA A 51 26.84 19.63 59.06
C ALA A 51 27.25 18.18 58.73
N CYS A 52 27.16 17.78 57.46
CA CYS A 52 27.65 16.48 56.98
C CYS A 52 29.15 16.32 57.28
N GLU A 53 29.96 17.31 56.89
CA GLU A 53 31.41 17.30 57.13
C GLU A 53 31.76 17.25 58.62
N ASN A 54 31.02 17.99 59.46
CA ASN A 54 31.26 17.99 60.90
C ASN A 54 30.96 16.62 61.54
N LEU A 55 29.89 15.94 61.09
CA LEU A 55 29.52 14.62 61.59
C LEU A 55 30.53 13.54 61.15
N LEU A 56 31.03 13.60 59.91
CA LEU A 56 32.13 12.73 59.47
C LEU A 56 33.40 12.98 60.28
N ASN A 57 33.75 14.25 60.51
CA ASN A 57 34.92 14.60 61.32
C ASN A 57 34.77 14.17 62.79
N SER A 58 33.57 14.22 63.39
CA SER A 58 33.36 13.80 64.78
C SER A 58 33.50 12.30 64.98
N GLU A 59 33.21 11.48 63.96
CA GLU A 59 33.52 10.05 63.95
C GLU A 59 35.01 9.76 63.62
N GLY A 60 35.83 10.80 63.46
CA GLY A 60 37.26 10.66 63.17
C GLY A 60 37.55 10.24 61.73
N LEU A 61 36.63 10.49 60.79
CA LEU A 61 36.78 10.12 59.39
C LEU A 61 37.43 11.24 58.58
N THR A 62 38.37 10.87 57.72
CA THR A 62 38.97 11.79 56.73
C THR A 62 38.22 11.68 55.41
N ILE A 63 37.67 12.77 54.89
CA ILE A 63 36.99 12.78 53.59
C ILE A 63 38.04 12.62 52.48
N LYS A 64 38.03 11.48 51.78
CA LYS A 64 38.88 11.26 50.60
C LYS A 64 38.29 11.94 49.38
N ARG A 65 36.97 11.85 49.23
CA ARG A 65 36.27 12.37 48.05
C ARG A 65 34.83 12.73 48.39
N LYS A 66 34.38 13.89 47.91
CA LYS A 66 32.95 14.18 47.75
C LYS A 66 32.50 13.61 46.42
N LEU A 67 31.40 12.87 46.41
CA LEU A 67 30.95 12.16 45.22
C LEU A 67 30.08 13.10 44.38
N PRO A 68 30.53 13.53 43.19
CA PRO A 68 29.87 14.60 42.44
C PRO A 68 28.49 14.20 41.88
N PHE A 69 28.22 12.90 41.81
CA PHE A 69 26.99 12.33 41.28
C PHE A 69 25.84 12.26 42.31
N ALA A 70 26.09 12.56 43.59
CA ALA A 70 25.07 12.53 44.62
C ALA A 70 25.28 13.66 45.64
N LYS A 71 24.22 14.42 45.93
CA LYS A 71 24.27 15.50 46.91
C LYS A 71 24.51 14.92 48.30
N ASN A 72 25.38 15.57 49.08
CA ASN A 72 25.76 15.13 50.43
C ASN A 72 26.26 13.65 50.50
N ALA A 73 26.90 13.15 49.44
CA ALA A 73 27.54 11.84 49.42
C ALA A 73 29.06 11.94 49.53
N TYR A 74 29.64 11.12 50.41
CA TYR A 74 31.06 11.17 50.77
C TYR A 74 31.65 9.77 50.76
N PHE A 75 32.88 9.70 50.25
CA PHE A 75 33.77 8.57 50.44
C PHE A 75 34.85 8.99 51.42
N ALA A 76 34.91 8.32 52.57
CA ALA A 76 35.72 8.71 53.71
C ALA A 76 36.57 7.54 54.21
N GLU A 77 37.61 7.86 54.97
CA GLU A 77 38.62 6.92 55.48
C GLU A 77 38.67 6.95 57.00
N ALA A 78 38.72 5.77 57.61
CA ALA A 78 38.94 5.52 59.02
C ALA A 78 40.38 5.03 59.26
N VAL A 79 41.38 5.84 58.89
CA VAL A 79 42.80 5.44 58.89
C VAL A 79 43.25 4.89 60.25
N GLY A 80 43.77 3.66 60.24
CA GLY A 80 44.32 2.97 61.40
C GLY A 80 43.27 2.34 62.34
N ARG A 81 42.00 2.29 61.93
CA ARG A 81 40.88 1.80 62.76
C ARG A 81 40.52 0.32 62.51
N GLY A 82 41.08 -0.31 61.49
CA GLY A 82 40.92 -1.74 61.20
C GLY A 82 39.46 -2.18 61.10
N LEU A 83 39.09 -3.20 61.90
CA LEU A 83 37.71 -3.73 61.95
C LEU A 83 36.69 -2.73 62.53
N GLU A 84 37.13 -1.67 63.22
CA GLU A 84 36.21 -0.67 63.75
C GLU A 84 35.49 0.11 62.64
N VAL A 85 35.97 0.04 61.38
CA VAL A 85 35.29 0.64 60.23
C VAL A 85 33.85 0.12 60.07
N PHE A 86 33.59 -1.15 60.42
CA PHE A 86 32.26 -1.75 60.39
C PHE A 86 31.35 -1.15 61.47
N GLU A 87 31.89 -0.92 62.67
CA GLU A 87 31.14 -0.29 63.77
C GLU A 87 30.85 1.19 63.49
N ILE A 88 31.82 1.91 62.92
CA ILE A 88 31.65 3.31 62.51
C ILE A 88 30.58 3.42 61.42
N ALA A 89 30.63 2.55 60.40
CA ALA A 89 29.63 2.51 59.35
C ALA A 89 28.22 2.20 59.90
N ASN A 90 28.09 1.26 60.82
CA ASN A 90 26.80 0.96 61.45
C ASN A 90 26.27 2.15 62.27
N ARG A 91 27.11 2.78 63.11
CA ARG A 91 26.68 3.96 63.89
C ARG A 91 26.25 5.12 62.99
N LEU A 92 26.96 5.33 61.89
CA LEU A 92 26.57 6.33 60.90
C LEU A 92 25.25 5.95 60.23
N ALA A 93 25.07 4.70 59.81
CA ALA A 93 23.82 4.23 59.20
C ALA A 93 22.61 4.37 60.15
N GLU A 94 22.82 4.30 61.46
CA GLU A 94 21.78 4.49 62.48
C GLU A 94 21.54 5.97 62.84
N HIS A 95 22.38 6.90 62.38
CA HIS A 95 22.23 8.33 62.66
C HIS A 95 21.04 8.92 61.87
N SER A 96 20.18 9.71 62.52
CA SER A 96 18.94 10.24 61.92
C SER A 96 19.11 11.09 60.66
N ASP A 97 20.32 11.60 60.45
CA ASP A 97 20.67 12.47 59.33
C ASP A 97 21.38 11.73 58.18
N VAL A 98 21.65 10.44 58.34
CA VAL A 98 22.32 9.57 57.37
C VAL A 98 21.28 8.66 56.72
N GLU A 99 21.28 8.61 55.39
CA GLU A 99 20.41 7.72 54.60
C GLU A 99 21.06 6.35 54.40
N ALA A 100 22.37 6.32 54.22
CA ALA A 100 23.12 5.08 54.04
C ALA A 100 24.57 5.24 54.48
N SER A 101 25.12 4.23 55.15
CA SER A 101 26.56 4.09 55.37
C SER A 101 26.98 2.63 55.35
N HIS A 102 28.09 2.33 54.65
CA HIS A 102 28.67 1.00 54.62
C HIS A 102 30.19 1.05 54.36
N PRO A 103 30.97 0.08 54.86
CA PRO A 103 32.39 -0.02 54.55
C PRO A 103 32.63 -0.48 53.09
N GLU A 104 33.82 -0.23 52.56
CA GLU A 104 34.23 -0.70 51.24
C GLU A 104 34.75 -2.15 51.32
N LEU A 105 34.10 -3.03 50.56
CA LEU A 105 34.41 -4.47 50.47
C LEU A 105 34.76 -4.83 49.02
N ILE A 106 35.89 -5.50 48.83
CA ILE A 106 36.48 -5.83 47.52
C ILE A 106 36.53 -7.35 47.33
N ARG A 107 36.14 -7.84 46.14
CA ARG A 107 36.14 -9.26 45.75
C ARG A 107 36.95 -9.48 44.47
N GLU A 108 37.33 -10.73 44.19
CA GLU A 108 37.98 -11.13 42.93
C GLU A 108 37.00 -11.10 41.75
N ARG A 109 37.47 -10.69 40.55
CA ARG A 109 36.66 -10.60 39.32
C ARG A 109 36.98 -11.78 38.39
N LYS A 110 35.99 -12.61 38.07
CA LYS A 110 36.07 -13.64 37.00
C LYS A 110 35.52 -13.10 35.66
N PHE A 111 36.05 -13.58 34.54
CA PHE A 111 35.58 -13.26 33.18
C PHE A 111 34.63 -14.35 32.67
N ARG A 112 33.58 -13.96 31.94
CA ARG A 112 32.56 -14.84 31.34
C ARG A 112 33.11 -15.55 30.09
N ALA A 113 32.88 -16.86 29.89
CA ALA A 113 33.44 -17.64 28.77
C ALA A 113 32.48 -18.71 28.21
N ALA A 114 32.56 -18.99 26.89
CA ALA A 114 31.84 -20.08 26.23
C ALA A 114 32.49 -21.43 26.53
N HIS A 115 31.68 -22.42 26.88
CA HIS A 115 32.14 -23.79 27.08
C HIS A 115 32.57 -24.42 25.74
N ASP A 116 33.52 -25.37 25.79
CA ASP A 116 34.16 -25.91 24.58
C ASP A 116 33.22 -26.72 23.68
N ARG A 117 32.11 -27.22 24.23
CA ARG A 117 31.07 -27.93 23.48
C ARG A 117 30.00 -27.01 22.86
N GLN A 118 30.04 -25.68 23.10
CA GLN A 118 29.06 -24.73 22.55
C GLN A 118 29.38 -24.33 21.10
N TRP A 119 29.24 -25.29 20.20
CA TRP A 119 29.52 -25.13 18.77
C TRP A 119 28.63 -24.10 18.08
N HIS A 120 27.46 -23.78 18.62
CA HIS A 120 26.59 -22.73 18.10
C HIS A 120 27.19 -21.31 18.28
N LEU A 121 28.05 -21.11 19.29
CA LEU A 121 28.68 -19.81 19.59
C LEU A 121 30.03 -19.60 18.89
N LYS A 122 30.82 -20.67 18.74
CA LYS A 122 32.17 -20.66 18.16
C LYS A 122 32.48 -21.98 17.47
N ARG A 123 33.49 -21.98 16.59
CA ARG A 123 34.07 -23.21 16.05
C ARG A 123 34.58 -24.09 17.19
N SER A 124 34.15 -25.36 17.20
CA SER A 124 34.38 -26.27 18.32
C SER A 124 34.75 -27.67 17.85
N ILE A 125 35.33 -28.47 18.76
CA ILE A 125 35.55 -29.90 18.57
C ILE A 125 34.57 -30.65 19.48
N VAL A 126 33.60 -31.33 18.88
CA VAL A 126 32.59 -32.13 19.59
C VAL A 126 32.73 -33.57 19.15
N ASN A 127 32.84 -34.51 20.10
CA ASN A 127 33.01 -35.94 19.82
C ASN A 127 34.18 -36.27 18.85
N GLY A 128 35.23 -35.45 18.86
CA GLY A 128 36.40 -35.59 17.97
C GLY A 128 36.21 -35.03 16.56
N GLN A 129 35.06 -34.45 16.24
CA GLN A 129 34.75 -33.83 14.95
C GLN A 129 34.79 -32.30 15.06
N VAL A 130 35.25 -31.64 13.99
CA VAL A 130 35.26 -30.18 13.90
C VAL A 130 33.90 -29.70 13.41
N VAL A 131 33.25 -28.85 14.20
CA VAL A 131 31.98 -28.21 13.86
C VAL A 131 32.24 -26.71 13.67
N ASP A 132 31.92 -26.21 12.47
CA ASP A 132 32.15 -24.82 12.06
C ASP A 132 30.86 -24.11 11.60
N ALA A 133 29.70 -24.67 11.98
CA ALA A 133 28.38 -24.15 11.66
C ALA A 133 27.85 -23.18 12.74
N HIS A 134 28.68 -22.22 13.17
CA HIS A 134 28.38 -21.31 14.28
C HIS A 134 27.87 -19.92 13.85
N ALA A 135 27.25 -19.18 14.78
CA ALA A 135 26.81 -17.79 14.60
C ALA A 135 27.90 -16.73 14.94
N ASN A 136 29.13 -17.17 15.24
CA ASN A 136 30.32 -16.31 15.43
C ASN A 136 30.22 -15.36 16.65
N VAL A 137 29.52 -15.83 17.68
CA VAL A 137 29.16 -15.05 18.87
C VAL A 137 30.34 -14.71 19.76
N VAL A 138 31.23 -15.68 20.01
CA VAL A 138 32.38 -15.45 20.89
C VAL A 138 33.31 -14.36 20.35
N ALA A 139 33.40 -14.23 19.02
CA ALA A 139 34.17 -13.16 18.38
C ALA A 139 33.52 -11.78 18.56
N ALA A 140 32.21 -11.71 18.83
CA ALA A 140 31.46 -10.48 19.06
C ALA A 140 31.56 -9.96 20.51
N TRP A 141 31.85 -10.82 21.49
CA TRP A 141 31.91 -10.45 22.91
C TRP A 141 32.90 -9.35 23.33
N PRO A 142 34.06 -9.18 22.67
CA PRO A 142 34.91 -8.01 22.90
C PRO A 142 34.22 -6.68 22.60
N TYR A 143 33.14 -6.71 21.81
CA TYR A 143 32.40 -5.54 21.37
C TYR A 143 31.14 -5.29 22.19
N ALA A 144 30.35 -6.32 22.45
CA ALA A 144 29.13 -6.25 23.27
C ALA A 144 28.84 -7.62 23.89
N THR A 145 28.17 -7.62 25.04
CA THR A 145 27.75 -8.83 25.76
C THR A 145 26.25 -8.88 26.02
N GLY A 146 25.48 -7.84 25.70
CA GLY A 146 24.09 -7.61 26.06
C GLY A 146 23.90 -6.79 27.34
N THR A 147 24.95 -6.20 27.90
CA THR A 147 24.89 -5.45 29.16
C THR A 147 23.93 -4.26 29.05
N GLY A 148 23.00 -4.15 30.00
CA GLY A 148 22.00 -3.08 30.03
C GLY A 148 20.76 -3.33 29.16
N VAL A 149 20.68 -4.51 28.53
CA VAL A 149 19.51 -4.96 27.76
C VAL A 149 18.79 -6.06 28.55
N THR A 150 17.46 -6.02 28.57
CA THR A 150 16.63 -7.05 29.21
C THR A 150 16.00 -7.98 28.18
N ILE A 151 16.25 -9.29 28.29
CA ILE A 151 15.61 -10.32 27.46
C ILE A 151 14.52 -10.98 28.29
N ALA A 152 13.27 -10.85 27.86
CA ALA A 152 12.16 -11.62 28.38
C ALA A 152 12.10 -12.98 27.69
N VAL A 153 12.17 -14.06 28.47
CA VAL A 153 11.97 -15.43 27.99
C VAL A 153 10.60 -15.87 28.51
N ILE A 154 9.63 -15.97 27.60
CA ILE A 154 8.27 -16.43 27.89
C ILE A 154 8.20 -17.91 27.51
N ASP A 155 8.18 -18.79 28.51
CA ASP A 155 8.34 -20.25 28.34
C ASP A 155 7.72 -21.03 29.51
N ASP A 156 7.88 -22.36 29.58
CA ASP A 156 7.24 -23.24 30.57
C ASP A 156 7.78 -23.10 32.01
N GLY A 157 8.94 -22.46 32.18
CA GLY A 157 9.55 -22.17 33.48
C GLY A 157 11.07 -22.08 33.41
N VAL A 158 11.65 -21.24 34.28
CA VAL A 158 13.11 -21.08 34.35
C VAL A 158 13.60 -21.37 35.77
N ASP A 159 14.54 -22.31 35.91
CA ASP A 159 15.28 -22.53 37.14
C ASP A 159 16.20 -21.33 37.43
N ILE A 160 15.64 -20.30 38.06
CA ILE A 160 16.38 -19.07 38.40
C ILE A 160 17.44 -19.28 39.51
N ASP A 161 17.47 -20.45 40.15
CA ASP A 161 18.51 -20.79 41.14
C ASP A 161 19.74 -21.46 40.47
N HIS A 162 19.67 -21.72 39.16
CA HIS A 162 20.79 -22.24 38.38
C HIS A 162 22.00 -21.29 38.45
N VAL A 163 23.22 -21.85 38.56
CA VAL A 163 24.46 -21.09 38.80
C VAL A 163 24.72 -20.00 37.75
N GLU A 164 24.32 -20.25 36.50
CA GLU A 164 24.46 -19.31 35.38
C GLU A 164 23.49 -18.12 35.42
N PHE A 165 22.52 -18.12 36.34
CA PHE A 165 21.59 -17.01 36.57
C PHE A 165 21.76 -16.36 37.95
N ALA A 166 22.74 -16.82 38.74
CA ALA A 166 22.93 -16.39 40.13
C ALA A 166 23.64 -15.04 40.29
N SER A 167 24.13 -14.41 39.21
CA SER A 167 24.80 -13.11 39.33
C SER A 167 23.83 -11.99 39.73
N ALA A 168 24.35 -11.03 40.50
CA ALA A 168 23.52 -9.94 41.01
C ALA A 168 22.96 -9.09 39.85
N GLY A 169 21.63 -8.91 39.83
CA GLY A 169 20.93 -8.17 38.76
C GLY A 169 20.65 -8.99 37.50
N LYS A 170 20.95 -10.30 37.51
CA LYS A 170 20.68 -11.18 36.38
C LYS A 170 19.19 -11.42 36.18
N ILE A 171 18.47 -11.78 37.25
CA ILE A 171 17.02 -11.95 37.21
C ILE A 171 16.32 -10.61 37.50
N VAL A 172 15.42 -10.21 36.61
CA VAL A 172 14.61 -8.99 36.74
C VAL A 172 13.14 -9.29 36.47
N ALA A 173 12.24 -8.65 37.24
CA ALA A 173 10.78 -8.74 37.10
C ALA A 173 10.22 -10.15 36.76
N PRO A 174 10.62 -11.21 37.51
CA PRO A 174 10.17 -12.56 37.23
C PRO A 174 8.65 -12.69 37.38
N ARG A 175 8.03 -13.56 36.59
CA ARG A 175 6.58 -13.75 36.58
C ARG A 175 6.20 -15.19 36.30
N ASP A 176 5.14 -15.67 36.93
CA ASP A 176 4.31 -16.77 36.45
C ASP A 176 2.98 -16.16 36.00
N ALA A 177 2.81 -16.06 34.67
CA ALA A 177 1.63 -15.49 34.06
C ALA A 177 0.43 -16.43 34.19
N SER A 178 0.65 -17.75 34.23
CA SER A 178 -0.42 -18.75 34.29
C SER A 178 -1.15 -18.83 35.62
N ILE A 179 -0.49 -18.49 36.74
CA ILE A 179 -1.14 -18.43 38.06
C ILE A 179 -1.00 -17.07 38.75
N GLY A 180 -0.42 -16.07 38.07
CA GLY A 180 -0.36 -14.68 38.52
C GLY A 180 0.57 -14.40 39.70
N THR A 181 1.65 -15.18 39.84
CA THR A 181 2.66 -15.01 40.91
C THR A 181 3.99 -14.48 40.37
N ASP A 182 4.94 -14.13 41.23
CA ASP A 182 6.27 -13.64 40.82
C ASP A 182 7.34 -14.76 40.88
N ASP A 183 6.91 -16.03 40.93
CA ASP A 183 7.81 -17.19 40.97
C ASP A 183 7.81 -17.92 39.61
N PRO A 184 8.81 -17.69 38.75
CA PRO A 184 8.85 -18.18 37.36
C PRO A 184 9.39 -19.62 37.28
N ARG A 185 9.70 -20.24 38.42
CA ARG A 185 10.32 -21.55 38.49
C ARG A 185 9.39 -22.64 37.95
N PRO A 186 9.95 -23.71 37.35
CA PRO A 186 9.24 -24.93 37.04
C PRO A 186 8.42 -25.44 38.23
N LYS A 187 7.17 -25.85 38.00
CA LYS A 187 6.23 -26.25 39.06
C LYS A 187 6.11 -27.77 39.26
N ASP A 188 6.69 -28.59 38.40
CA ASP A 188 6.66 -30.05 38.55
C ASP A 188 7.97 -30.64 39.12
N PRO A 189 7.89 -31.37 40.26
CA PRO A 189 8.96 -32.21 40.78
C PRO A 189 8.66 -33.73 40.69
N TYR A 190 8.23 -34.25 39.53
CA TYR A 190 7.89 -35.67 39.24
C TYR A 190 6.45 -36.10 39.63
N ALA A 191 5.43 -35.99 38.74
CA ALA A 191 4.31 -36.97 38.61
C ALA A 191 3.21 -36.59 37.59
N ASN A 192 3.41 -36.85 36.29
CA ASN A 192 2.47 -37.47 35.32
C ASN A 192 2.95 -37.19 33.89
N TRP A 193 2.88 -38.19 33.00
CA TRP A 193 3.58 -38.25 31.71
C TRP A 193 3.25 -37.18 30.64
N ASP A 194 2.44 -36.15 30.92
CA ASP A 194 1.85 -35.30 29.87
C ASP A 194 2.16 -33.79 29.94
N VAL A 195 2.87 -33.26 30.96
CA VAL A 195 3.29 -31.84 31.01
C VAL A 195 4.63 -31.69 31.74
N TYR A 196 5.72 -31.34 31.05
CA TYR A 196 7.05 -31.11 31.67
C TYR A 196 7.45 -29.63 31.51
N ASP A 197 7.77 -28.97 32.63
CA ASP A 197 8.39 -27.62 32.66
C ASP A 197 9.93 -27.77 32.55
N ASP A 198 10.46 -28.37 31.48
CA ASP A 198 11.90 -28.65 31.30
C ASP A 198 12.57 -27.77 30.24
N HIS A 199 11.80 -26.99 29.49
CA HIS A 199 12.23 -26.31 28.27
C HIS A 199 12.83 -24.92 28.51
N GLY A 200 12.18 -24.08 29.31
CA GLY A 200 12.50 -22.66 29.46
C GLY A 200 13.86 -22.38 30.08
N THR A 201 14.37 -23.28 30.92
CA THR A 201 15.72 -23.16 31.51
C THR A 201 16.80 -23.28 30.42
N ALA A 202 16.64 -24.19 29.46
CA ALA A 202 17.56 -24.34 28.34
C ALA A 202 17.48 -23.14 27.38
N CYS A 203 16.26 -22.66 27.07
CA CYS A 203 16.02 -21.45 26.28
C CYS A 203 16.73 -20.22 26.89
N ALA A 204 16.53 -19.97 28.19
CA ALA A 204 17.17 -18.88 28.90
C ALA A 204 18.69 -18.99 28.89
N GLY A 205 19.21 -20.22 28.95
CA GLY A 205 20.63 -20.52 28.83
C GLY A 205 21.22 -20.08 27.50
N VAL A 206 20.56 -20.43 26.39
CA VAL A 206 21.01 -20.06 25.04
C VAL A 206 20.98 -18.55 24.86
N ALA A 207 19.94 -17.87 25.36
CA ALA A 207 19.84 -16.42 25.24
C ALA A 207 20.94 -15.71 26.05
N CYS A 208 21.08 -16.04 27.33
CA CYS A 208 21.84 -15.20 28.25
C CYS A 208 22.46 -15.89 29.47
N ALA A 209 22.76 -17.19 29.50
CA ALA A 209 23.56 -17.76 30.60
C ALA A 209 24.86 -16.97 30.83
N ASP A 210 25.26 -16.74 32.08
CA ASP A 210 26.38 -15.85 32.42
C ASP A 210 27.74 -16.34 31.91
N GLY A 211 27.94 -17.64 31.67
CA GLY A 211 29.25 -18.20 31.32
C GLY A 211 30.21 -18.19 32.50
N VAL A 212 29.70 -18.29 33.74
CA VAL A 212 30.49 -18.26 34.98
C VAL A 212 30.99 -19.64 35.42
N ASP A 213 30.34 -20.72 34.98
CA ASP A 213 30.71 -22.08 35.35
C ASP A 213 30.83 -23.02 34.14
N GLY A 214 29.73 -23.32 33.46
CA GLY A 214 29.64 -24.41 32.47
C GLY A 214 28.86 -24.13 31.18
N ALA A 215 28.13 -23.01 31.07
CA ALA A 215 27.52 -22.58 29.80
C ALA A 215 27.35 -21.07 29.70
N SER A 216 27.50 -20.50 28.51
CA SER A 216 27.23 -19.08 28.23
C SER A 216 26.09 -18.93 27.23
N GLY A 217 25.26 -17.91 27.39
CA GLY A 217 24.31 -17.53 26.36
C GLY A 217 24.97 -16.70 25.26
N VAL A 218 24.20 -16.36 24.23
CA VAL A 218 24.64 -15.46 23.16
C VAL A 218 24.95 -14.07 23.72
N ALA A 219 24.10 -13.57 24.62
CA ALA A 219 24.24 -12.31 25.32
C ALA A 219 24.42 -12.51 26.84
N PRO A 220 25.60 -12.96 27.31
CA PRO A 220 25.82 -13.27 28.73
C PRO A 220 25.76 -12.03 29.65
N GLY A 221 25.85 -10.83 29.06
CA GLY A 221 25.66 -9.50 29.64
C GLY A 221 24.22 -9.14 30.00
N ALA A 222 23.24 -9.72 29.30
CA ALA A 222 21.84 -9.32 29.42
C ALA A 222 21.23 -9.74 30.76
N SER A 223 20.27 -8.94 31.22
CA SER A 223 19.36 -9.32 32.30
C SER A 223 18.27 -10.22 31.72
N LEU A 224 17.90 -11.25 32.48
CA LEU A 224 16.85 -12.20 32.16
C LEU A 224 15.57 -11.81 32.90
N MET A 225 14.49 -11.65 32.14
CA MET A 225 13.12 -11.56 32.66
C MET A 225 12.41 -12.90 32.39
N PRO A 226 12.46 -13.85 33.34
CA PRO A 226 11.83 -15.15 33.14
C PRO A 226 10.32 -15.04 33.40
N ILE A 227 9.52 -15.42 32.40
CA ILE A 227 8.06 -15.39 32.47
C ILE A 227 7.54 -16.79 32.17
N ARG A 228 7.00 -17.46 33.19
CA ARG A 228 6.39 -18.77 33.06
C ARG A 228 4.99 -18.67 32.45
N LEU A 229 4.74 -19.44 31.39
CA LEU A 229 3.48 -19.56 30.67
C LEU A 229 3.22 -21.04 30.34
N SER A 230 2.32 -21.66 31.10
CA SER A 230 1.86 -23.05 30.93
C SER A 230 0.37 -23.15 30.59
N SER A 231 -0.23 -22.08 30.05
CA SER A 231 -1.62 -22.07 29.56
C SER A 231 -1.67 -22.57 28.12
N ASN A 232 -2.86 -23.04 27.69
CA ASN A 232 -3.08 -23.42 26.30
C ASN A 232 -3.11 -22.18 25.38
N LEU A 233 -2.81 -22.38 24.10
CA LEU A 233 -2.87 -21.34 23.09
C LEU A 233 -4.24 -20.67 22.99
N GLY A 234 -4.27 -19.36 22.75
CA GLY A 234 -5.49 -18.54 22.78
C GLY A 234 -5.86 -18.01 24.16
N SER A 235 -5.01 -18.23 25.16
CA SER A 235 -5.25 -17.79 26.54
C SER A 235 -5.00 -16.28 26.71
N ILE A 236 -5.68 -15.66 27.68
CA ILE A 236 -5.43 -14.24 27.97
C ILE A 236 -4.05 -14.06 28.63
N GLU A 237 -3.58 -15.11 29.29
CA GLU A 237 -2.29 -15.20 29.96
C GLU A 237 -1.11 -14.99 29.01
N GLU A 238 -1.23 -15.34 27.72
CA GLU A 238 -0.22 -15.01 26.68
C GLU A 238 -0.06 -13.50 26.50
N ALA A 239 -1.19 -12.80 26.37
CA ALA A 239 -1.23 -11.35 26.20
C ALA A 239 -0.73 -10.66 27.48
N GLU A 240 -1.10 -11.17 28.65
CA GLU A 240 -0.63 -10.66 29.93
C GLU A 240 0.87 -10.91 30.15
N ALA A 241 1.42 -12.03 29.67
CA ALA A 241 2.85 -12.32 29.70
C ALA A 241 3.64 -11.31 28.85
N ILE A 242 3.20 -11.05 27.62
CA ILE A 242 3.81 -10.04 26.74
C ILE A 242 3.67 -8.64 27.34
N TYR A 243 2.49 -8.30 27.85
CA TYR A 243 2.25 -7.00 28.50
C TYR A 243 3.12 -6.81 29.74
N HIS A 244 3.28 -7.85 30.57
CA HIS A 244 4.19 -7.83 31.73
C HIS A 244 5.62 -7.59 31.28
N ALA A 245 6.07 -8.26 30.21
CA ALA A 245 7.40 -8.05 29.65
C ALA A 245 7.64 -6.58 29.28
N VAL A 246 6.73 -5.99 28.52
CA VAL A 246 6.80 -4.59 28.08
C VAL A 246 6.76 -3.63 29.26
N SER A 247 5.80 -3.82 30.17
CA SER A 247 5.57 -2.95 31.33
C SER A 247 6.73 -2.94 32.32
N ASN A 248 7.53 -4.00 32.35
CA ASN A 248 8.70 -4.13 33.21
C ASN A 248 10.02 -3.91 32.48
N GLY A 249 9.98 -3.35 31.26
CA GLY A 249 11.16 -2.88 30.56
C GLY A 249 11.95 -3.96 29.83
N ALA A 250 11.28 -5.01 29.32
CA ALA A 250 11.91 -5.90 28.35
C ALA A 250 12.31 -5.12 27.10
N ASP A 251 13.50 -5.40 26.58
CA ASP A 251 13.97 -4.87 25.30
C ASP A 251 13.75 -5.88 24.16
N VAL A 252 13.93 -7.17 24.49
CA VAL A 252 13.77 -8.29 23.57
C VAL A 252 12.82 -9.29 24.22
N ILE A 253 11.88 -9.84 23.46
CA ILE A 253 10.95 -10.89 23.90
C ILE A 253 11.24 -12.14 23.05
N SER A 254 11.45 -13.26 23.71
CA SER A 254 11.74 -14.56 23.10
C SER A 254 10.65 -15.56 23.47
N CYS A 255 9.98 -16.09 22.46
CA CYS A 255 8.91 -17.09 22.60
C CYS A 255 9.25 -18.35 21.80
N SER A 256 9.45 -19.46 22.50
CA SER A 256 9.87 -20.74 21.90
C SER A 256 8.73 -21.78 21.92
N TRP A 257 7.51 -21.31 21.69
CA TRP A 257 6.28 -22.09 21.73
C TRP A 257 5.34 -21.61 20.62
N GLY A 258 4.41 -22.48 20.22
CA GLY A 258 3.46 -22.22 19.13
C GLY A 258 2.40 -23.30 19.07
N PRO A 259 1.58 -23.33 17.99
CA PRO A 259 0.63 -24.39 17.69
C PRO A 259 1.21 -25.82 17.78
N PRO A 260 0.36 -26.84 17.98
CA PRO A 260 0.82 -28.23 17.93
C PRO A 260 1.44 -28.55 16.57
N ASP A 261 2.70 -28.97 16.59
CA ASP A 261 3.42 -29.44 15.41
C ASP A 261 2.91 -30.82 14.95
N GLY A 262 2.93 -31.05 13.64
CA GLY A 262 2.74 -32.39 13.07
C GLY A 262 3.88 -33.36 13.32
N GLU A 263 3.63 -34.66 13.13
CA GLU A 263 4.72 -35.63 13.09
C GLU A 263 5.63 -35.34 11.88
N TRP A 264 6.76 -34.66 12.08
CA TRP A 264 7.63 -34.17 11.01
C TRP A 264 8.13 -35.22 10.00
N TRP A 265 8.16 -36.50 10.40
CA TRP A 265 8.52 -37.64 9.54
C TRP A 265 7.36 -38.17 8.70
N ASN A 266 6.12 -37.77 9.00
CA ASN A 266 4.90 -38.24 8.36
C ASN A 266 4.29 -37.13 7.49
N ALA A 267 4.73 -37.05 6.24
CA ALA A 267 4.24 -36.05 5.28
C ALA A 267 2.72 -36.06 5.01
N SER A 268 1.96 -37.04 5.54
CA SER A 268 0.49 -37.11 5.45
C SER A 268 -0.22 -36.69 6.74
N ASP A 269 0.50 -36.18 7.75
CA ASP A 269 -0.11 -35.67 8.97
C ASP A 269 -1.05 -34.49 8.62
N PRO A 270 -2.33 -34.54 9.03
CA PRO A 270 -3.29 -33.46 8.74
C PRO A 270 -2.93 -32.12 9.38
N THR A 271 -2.10 -32.11 10.43
CA THR A 271 -1.59 -30.88 11.07
C THR A 271 -0.77 -30.02 10.10
N HIS A 272 -0.03 -30.63 9.16
CA HIS A 272 0.79 -29.96 8.14
C HIS A 272 0.06 -28.96 7.23
N ILE A 273 -1.27 -29.06 7.18
CA ILE A 273 -2.12 -28.19 6.37
C ILE A 273 -3.17 -27.45 7.22
N THR A 274 -3.06 -27.52 8.55
CA THR A 274 -4.01 -26.90 9.47
C THR A 274 -3.55 -25.49 9.82
N PRO A 275 -4.29 -24.44 9.43
CA PRO A 275 -3.96 -23.08 9.83
C PRO A 275 -4.35 -22.81 11.30
N TYR A 276 -3.48 -22.15 12.03
CA TYR A 276 -3.70 -21.66 13.38
C TYR A 276 -3.61 -20.13 13.41
N ASP A 277 -4.75 -19.48 13.61
CA ASP A 277 -4.80 -18.01 13.66
C ASP A 277 -4.18 -17.47 14.95
N LEU A 278 -3.53 -16.30 14.86
CA LEU A 278 -3.07 -15.56 16.02
C LEU A 278 -4.28 -14.99 16.80
N PRO A 279 -4.43 -15.32 18.10
CA PRO A 279 -5.51 -14.78 18.91
C PRO A 279 -5.42 -13.25 18.97
N TYR A 280 -6.56 -12.58 18.87
CA TYR A 280 -6.62 -11.12 18.81
C TYR A 280 -6.03 -10.44 20.06
N SER A 281 -6.20 -11.03 21.26
CA SER A 281 -5.59 -10.55 22.50
C SER A 281 -4.06 -10.59 22.43
N THR A 282 -3.50 -11.70 21.96
CA THR A 282 -2.05 -11.88 21.79
C THR A 282 -1.54 -10.94 20.70
N MET A 283 -2.26 -10.77 19.59
CA MET A 283 -1.94 -9.79 18.55
C MET A 283 -1.88 -8.35 19.09
N LEU A 284 -2.85 -7.93 19.90
CA LEU A 284 -2.82 -6.60 20.53
C LEU A 284 -1.65 -6.44 21.50
N ALA A 285 -1.27 -7.50 22.22
CA ALA A 285 -0.10 -7.47 23.08
C ALA A 285 1.21 -7.35 22.27
N LEU A 286 1.31 -8.03 21.12
CA LEU A 286 2.43 -7.86 20.19
C LEU A 286 2.49 -6.43 19.65
N GLN A 287 1.34 -5.88 19.26
CA GLN A 287 1.23 -4.49 18.79
C GLN A 287 1.69 -3.51 19.89
N HIS A 288 1.20 -3.69 21.10
CA HIS A 288 1.63 -2.90 22.25
C HIS A 288 3.14 -3.02 22.49
N ALA A 289 3.70 -4.22 22.36
CA ALA A 289 5.13 -4.44 22.52
C ALA A 289 5.97 -3.72 21.46
N VAL A 290 5.58 -3.76 20.18
CA VAL A 290 6.33 -3.09 19.11
C VAL A 290 6.08 -1.58 19.03
N GLU A 291 5.00 -1.07 19.62
CA GLU A 291 4.68 0.36 19.62
C GLU A 291 5.12 1.07 20.90
N GLN A 292 4.92 0.46 22.07
CA GLN A 292 5.13 1.12 23.38
C GLN A 292 6.41 0.64 24.07
N GLY A 293 6.89 -0.55 23.70
CA GLY A 293 8.14 -1.10 24.21
C GLY A 293 9.32 -0.16 24.02
N ARG A 294 10.27 -0.21 24.95
CA ARG A 294 11.53 0.57 24.87
C ARG A 294 11.31 2.08 24.63
N ASN A 295 10.32 2.66 25.29
CA ASN A 295 9.93 4.07 25.17
C ASN A 295 9.53 4.48 23.74
N GLY A 296 8.73 3.66 23.07
CA GLY A 296 8.27 3.95 21.70
C GLY A 296 9.17 3.40 20.58
N LYS A 297 10.29 2.76 20.92
CA LYS A 297 11.19 2.13 19.93
C LYS A 297 10.74 0.71 19.54
N GLY A 298 9.84 0.13 20.34
CA GLY A 298 9.34 -1.24 20.25
C GLY A 298 10.31 -2.28 20.79
N CYS A 299 9.78 -3.28 21.46
CA CYS A 299 10.50 -4.50 21.81
C CYS A 299 10.82 -5.30 20.55
N VAL A 300 12.01 -5.91 20.49
CA VAL A 300 12.34 -6.88 19.44
C VAL A 300 11.70 -8.20 19.84
N ILE A 301 10.77 -8.71 19.03
CA ILE A 301 10.06 -9.96 19.33
C ILE A 301 10.61 -11.06 18.43
N VAL A 302 11.06 -12.17 19.03
CA VAL A 302 11.63 -13.32 18.33
C VAL A 302 10.80 -14.55 18.66
N TRP A 303 10.41 -15.30 17.63
CA TRP A 303 9.49 -16.42 17.74
C TRP A 303 10.01 -17.66 17.03
N ALA A 304 9.84 -18.83 17.64
CA ALA A 304 10.16 -20.12 17.02
C ALA A 304 9.25 -20.39 15.83
N ALA A 305 9.81 -20.94 14.75
CA ALA A 305 9.06 -21.24 13.53
C ALA A 305 8.23 -22.53 13.60
N GLY A 306 8.53 -23.46 14.52
CA GLY A 306 7.91 -24.79 14.61
C GLY A 306 8.86 -25.95 14.29
N ASN A 307 8.49 -27.16 14.66
CA ASN A 307 9.28 -28.39 14.50
C ASN A 307 8.52 -29.53 13.81
N GLY A 308 7.46 -29.19 13.07
CA GLY A 308 6.62 -30.13 12.33
C GLY A 308 7.11 -30.45 10.92
N ASN A 309 8.23 -29.85 10.47
CA ASN A 309 8.65 -29.85 9.06
C ASN A 309 7.47 -29.46 8.16
N GLU A 310 6.78 -28.40 8.57
CA GLU A 310 5.57 -27.89 7.94
C GLU A 310 5.68 -26.40 7.63
N SER A 311 4.61 -25.81 7.09
CA SER A 311 4.63 -24.42 6.68
C SER A 311 4.39 -23.49 7.87
N ALA A 312 5.42 -22.76 8.30
CA ALA A 312 5.31 -21.72 9.32
C ALA A 312 4.36 -20.57 8.91
N ASP A 313 4.02 -20.47 7.61
CA ASP A 313 3.04 -19.51 7.09
C ASP A 313 1.60 -19.81 7.54
N LEU A 314 1.36 -21.02 8.07
CA LEU A 314 0.10 -21.45 8.67
C LEU A 314 0.04 -21.22 10.20
N ASP A 315 1.15 -20.86 10.83
CA ASP A 315 1.23 -20.48 12.24
C ASP A 315 1.14 -18.95 12.37
N GLY A 316 0.00 -18.44 12.86
CA GLY A 316 -0.24 -17.02 13.06
C GLY A 316 0.72 -16.32 14.02
N TYR A 317 1.38 -17.05 14.92
CA TYR A 317 2.39 -16.51 15.84
C TYR A 317 3.71 -16.28 15.10
N ALA A 318 4.25 -17.33 14.46
CA ALA A 318 5.49 -17.26 13.71
C ALA A 318 5.37 -16.39 12.44
N SER A 319 4.23 -16.42 11.74
CA SER A 319 4.00 -15.64 10.51
C SER A 319 3.65 -14.16 10.74
N SER A 320 3.56 -13.72 11.99
CA SER A 320 3.28 -12.33 12.33
C SER A 320 4.42 -11.39 11.85
N PRO A 321 4.13 -10.31 11.12
CA PRO A 321 5.17 -9.37 10.65
C PRO A 321 5.86 -8.63 11.81
N MET A 322 5.23 -8.59 12.99
CA MET A 322 5.75 -7.97 14.21
C MET A 322 6.86 -8.80 14.87
N VAL A 323 7.05 -10.06 14.47
CA VAL A 323 8.06 -10.96 15.05
C VAL A 323 9.18 -11.29 14.08
N ILE A 324 10.28 -11.80 14.61
CA ILE A 324 11.35 -12.45 13.87
C ILE A 324 11.11 -13.95 13.99
N SER A 325 10.59 -14.59 12.93
CA SER A 325 10.44 -16.04 12.87
C SER A 325 11.80 -16.71 12.64
N VAL A 326 12.16 -17.68 13.48
CA VAL A 326 13.49 -18.30 13.46
C VAL A 326 13.39 -19.80 13.19
N ALA A 327 13.97 -20.21 12.06
CA ALA A 327 14.16 -21.61 11.67
C ALA A 327 15.45 -22.19 12.29
N ALA A 328 15.60 -23.52 12.24
CA ALA A 328 16.74 -24.25 12.77
C ALA A 328 17.70 -24.72 11.67
N CYS A 329 19.01 -24.51 11.90
CA CYS A 329 20.07 -25.10 11.08
C CYS A 329 21.03 -25.96 11.92
N ASN A 330 21.45 -27.09 11.38
CA ASN A 330 22.24 -28.11 12.05
C ASN A 330 23.76 -27.80 12.05
N ASP A 331 24.51 -28.70 12.68
CA ASP A 331 25.97 -28.66 12.81
C ASP A 331 26.76 -28.80 11.48
N THR A 332 26.07 -29.06 10.37
CA THR A 332 26.64 -29.04 9.01
C THR A 332 26.28 -27.79 8.21
N GLY A 333 25.52 -26.86 8.79
CA GLY A 333 25.06 -25.65 8.13
C GLY A 333 23.91 -25.88 7.14
N LYS A 334 23.08 -26.89 7.39
CA LYS A 334 21.86 -27.21 6.63
C LYS A 334 20.64 -27.12 7.53
N ARG A 335 19.42 -27.11 6.98
CA ARG A 335 18.17 -27.05 7.74
C ARG A 335 18.07 -28.32 8.59
N SER A 336 17.74 -28.19 9.86
CA SER A 336 17.43 -29.36 10.69
C SER A 336 16.18 -30.05 10.13
N VAL A 337 16.15 -31.39 10.14
CA VAL A 337 15.13 -32.16 9.42
C VAL A 337 13.69 -31.83 9.84
N TYR A 338 13.51 -31.50 11.12
CA TYR A 338 12.23 -31.16 11.73
C TYR A 338 11.84 -29.69 11.55
N SER A 339 12.76 -28.80 11.16
CA SER A 339 12.49 -27.35 11.20
C SER A 339 11.38 -26.98 10.24
N ASP A 340 10.44 -26.15 10.67
CA ASP A 340 9.46 -25.58 9.77
C ASP A 340 10.09 -24.65 8.73
N PHE A 341 9.35 -24.44 7.64
CA PHE A 341 9.76 -23.68 6.46
C PHE A 341 8.62 -22.78 5.99
N GLY A 342 8.92 -21.79 5.16
CA GLY A 342 7.91 -20.87 4.63
C GLY A 342 8.48 -19.48 4.36
N GLU A 343 7.65 -18.65 3.74
CA GLU A 343 8.04 -17.27 3.39
C GLU A 343 8.19 -16.37 4.63
N SER A 344 7.50 -16.72 5.72
CA SER A 344 7.58 -16.03 7.01
C SER A 344 8.91 -16.18 7.74
N ILE A 345 9.74 -17.16 7.38
CA ILE A 345 11.04 -17.39 8.03
C ILE A 345 11.94 -16.17 7.81
N TRP A 346 12.38 -15.53 8.90
CA TRP A 346 13.26 -14.36 8.80
C TRP A 346 14.74 -14.75 8.72
N CYS A 347 15.16 -15.71 9.52
CA CYS A 347 16.52 -16.25 9.51
C CYS A 347 16.56 -17.64 10.13
N ALA A 348 17.69 -18.34 9.99
CA ALA A 348 17.94 -19.61 10.68
C ALA A 348 19.10 -19.48 11.68
N PHE A 349 19.00 -20.12 12.85
CA PHE A 349 20.07 -20.13 13.85
C PHE A 349 20.50 -21.58 14.18
N PRO A 350 21.75 -21.80 14.64
CA PRO A 350 22.22 -23.15 15.00
C PRO A 350 21.36 -23.88 16.02
N SER A 351 21.07 -25.16 15.76
CA SER A 351 20.30 -26.06 16.62
C SER A 351 20.70 -27.54 16.43
N GLY A 352 20.08 -28.42 17.20
CA GLY A 352 20.20 -29.87 17.05
C GLY A 352 19.56 -30.41 15.78
N ASP A 353 19.69 -31.71 15.54
CA ASP A 353 19.19 -32.38 14.34
C ASP A 353 19.13 -33.90 14.55
N THR A 354 18.60 -34.64 13.57
CA THR A 354 18.50 -36.10 13.60
C THR A 354 18.55 -36.67 12.19
N GLY A 355 19.21 -37.81 12.00
CA GLY A 355 19.20 -38.50 10.71
C GLY A 355 17.82 -39.05 10.35
N HIS A 356 17.46 -38.91 9.08
CA HIS A 356 16.21 -39.48 8.54
C HIS A 356 16.40 -39.98 7.11
N ALA A 357 16.66 -41.28 6.98
CA ALA A 357 16.92 -41.92 5.69
C ALA A 357 15.82 -41.71 4.62
N PRO A 358 14.50 -41.74 4.93
CA PRO A 358 13.45 -41.46 3.96
C PRO A 358 13.55 -40.08 3.28
N PHE A 359 14.08 -39.07 3.97
CA PHE A 359 14.32 -37.74 3.40
C PHE A 359 15.73 -37.57 2.84
N GLY A 360 16.54 -38.64 2.84
CA GLY A 360 17.95 -38.58 2.47
C GLY A 360 18.79 -37.71 3.43
N HIS A 361 18.31 -37.53 4.66
CA HIS A 361 18.92 -36.64 5.65
C HIS A 361 19.93 -37.41 6.51
N PRO A 362 21.22 -37.07 6.48
CA PRO A 362 22.27 -37.81 7.20
C PRO A 362 22.21 -37.58 8.71
N GLU A 363 22.85 -38.47 9.47
CA GLU A 363 23.05 -38.28 10.91
C GLU A 363 23.87 -37.00 11.20
N PRO A 364 23.53 -36.25 12.26
CA PRO A 364 24.27 -35.07 12.66
C PRO A 364 25.67 -35.41 13.23
N LEU A 365 26.52 -34.40 13.30
CA LEU A 365 27.87 -34.50 13.90
C LEU A 365 27.82 -34.45 15.44
N THR A 366 26.73 -33.92 15.99
CA THR A 366 26.50 -33.64 17.40
C THR A 366 25.11 -34.09 17.85
N ASP A 367 24.96 -34.37 19.14
CA ASP A 367 23.67 -34.82 19.71
C ASP A 367 22.67 -33.65 19.91
N GLY A 368 23.10 -32.40 19.68
CA GLY A 368 22.36 -31.18 20.00
C GLY A 368 23.30 -30.02 20.36
N ILE A 369 22.76 -28.98 21.01
CA ILE A 369 23.55 -27.87 21.54
C ILE A 369 23.79 -28.01 23.04
N TRP A 370 24.95 -27.50 23.50
CA TRP A 370 25.30 -27.45 24.91
C TRP A 370 24.74 -26.19 25.58
N THR A 371 23.84 -26.33 26.56
CA THR A 371 23.24 -25.20 27.30
C THR A 371 22.89 -25.60 28.74
N THR A 372 22.37 -24.66 29.53
CA THR A 372 21.89 -24.91 30.90
C THR A 372 20.72 -25.89 30.91
N ASP A 373 20.60 -26.63 31.98
CA ASP A 373 19.49 -27.52 32.29
C ASP A 373 19.04 -27.24 33.73
N ARG A 374 17.91 -27.81 34.13
CA ARG A 374 17.37 -27.66 35.49
C ARG A 374 18.29 -28.31 36.53
N SER A 375 18.62 -27.58 37.58
CA SER A 375 19.51 -28.07 38.63
C SER A 375 18.87 -29.23 39.42
N ASN A 376 19.64 -30.29 39.69
CA ASN A 376 19.27 -31.47 40.50
C ASN A 376 18.32 -32.53 39.87
N THR A 377 18.80 -33.24 38.83
CA THR A 377 18.28 -34.52 38.26
C THR A 377 16.95 -34.51 37.52
N ALA A 378 16.29 -33.36 37.39
CA ALA A 378 15.00 -33.23 36.69
C ALA A 378 15.16 -32.28 35.50
N GLY A 379 15.32 -32.79 34.28
CA GLY A 379 15.58 -32.02 33.05
C GLY A 379 15.99 -32.94 31.89
N TYR A 380 16.53 -32.38 30.79
CA TYR A 380 17.00 -33.17 29.63
C TYR A 380 18.17 -34.10 29.98
N ASN A 381 19.02 -33.69 30.93
CA ASN A 381 20.12 -34.45 31.48
C ASN A 381 19.83 -34.83 32.94
N PRO A 382 19.44 -36.08 33.22
CA PRO A 382 19.18 -36.51 34.60
C PRO A 382 20.45 -36.59 35.47
N GLY A 383 21.63 -36.32 34.92
CA GLY A 383 22.92 -36.48 35.59
C GLY A 383 23.28 -37.96 35.80
N ARG A 384 24.38 -38.22 36.50
CA ARG A 384 24.77 -39.58 36.93
C ARG A 384 24.54 -39.73 38.43
N GLN A 385 23.57 -40.54 38.83
CA GLN A 385 23.40 -40.94 40.23
C GLN A 385 24.23 -42.18 40.59
N PHE A 386 24.45 -43.09 39.63
CA PHE A 386 25.24 -44.31 39.85
C PHE A 386 26.20 -44.63 38.69
N ASP A 387 27.36 -45.22 38.99
CA ASP A 387 28.41 -45.56 38.01
C ASP A 387 27.96 -46.49 36.87
N TRP A 388 26.85 -47.22 37.04
CA TRP A 388 26.31 -48.15 36.04
C TRP A 388 25.31 -47.51 35.06
N GLU A 389 24.88 -46.26 35.32
CA GLU A 389 23.97 -45.53 34.45
C GLU A 389 24.69 -45.09 33.16
N PRO A 390 23.95 -44.95 32.03
CA PRO A 390 24.50 -44.46 30.78
C PRO A 390 25.28 -43.14 30.96
N THR A 391 26.20 -42.85 30.04
CA THR A 391 26.87 -41.54 30.03
C THR A 391 25.81 -40.43 30.04
N PRO A 392 25.88 -39.48 30.99
CA PRO A 392 24.96 -38.35 31.06
C PRO A 392 24.89 -37.60 29.73
N GLN A 393 23.70 -37.09 29.39
CA GLN A 393 23.44 -36.32 28.18
C GLN A 393 23.83 -34.85 28.38
N GLY A 394 25.01 -34.62 28.97
CA GLY A 394 25.44 -33.33 29.47
C GLY A 394 26.60 -33.46 30.48
N ASP A 395 26.57 -32.67 31.55
CA ASP A 395 27.52 -32.80 32.66
C ASP A 395 27.12 -33.92 33.63
N GLU A 396 28.03 -34.31 34.54
CA GLU A 396 27.75 -35.38 35.49
C GLU A 396 26.70 -35.00 36.55
N ALA A 397 26.55 -33.71 36.86
CA ALA A 397 25.63 -33.24 37.89
C ALA A 397 24.19 -33.02 37.39
N GLY A 398 23.97 -32.97 36.07
CA GLY A 398 22.65 -32.72 35.47
C GLY A 398 22.29 -31.23 35.36
N ASN A 399 23.25 -30.32 35.51
CA ASN A 399 23.03 -28.87 35.41
C ASN A 399 23.12 -28.36 33.96
N TYR A 400 23.67 -29.16 33.05
CA TYR A 400 23.84 -28.80 31.65
C TYR A 400 23.42 -29.97 30.77
N THR A 401 22.86 -29.68 29.60
CA THR A 401 22.47 -30.67 28.60
C THR A 401 23.29 -30.49 27.32
N SER A 402 23.53 -31.58 26.59
CA SER A 402 24.14 -31.58 25.26
C SER A 402 23.17 -31.93 24.14
N THR A 403 21.90 -32.16 24.45
CA THR A 403 20.87 -32.68 23.54
C THR A 403 19.78 -31.66 23.19
N PHE A 404 19.87 -30.44 23.74
CA PHE A 404 18.86 -29.42 23.46
C PHE A 404 18.87 -29.02 21.98
N GLY A 405 17.69 -28.83 21.39
CA GLY A 405 17.48 -28.64 19.96
C GLY A 405 16.16 -27.93 19.68
N GLY A 406 15.60 -28.14 18.50
CA GLY A 406 14.39 -27.46 18.05
C GLY A 406 14.64 -26.04 17.53
N THR A 407 13.63 -25.43 16.92
CA THR A 407 13.59 -23.97 16.71
C THR A 407 13.63 -23.23 18.05
N SER A 408 13.26 -23.89 19.15
CA SER A 408 13.41 -23.44 20.54
C SER A 408 14.84 -23.19 21.01
N SER A 409 15.83 -23.84 20.40
CA SER A 409 17.25 -23.50 20.59
C SER A 409 17.67 -22.31 19.72
N SER A 410 17.01 -22.12 18.57
CA SER A 410 17.37 -21.10 17.58
C SER A 410 16.89 -19.71 17.97
N THR A 411 15.62 -19.60 18.36
CA THR A 411 14.93 -18.36 18.79
C THR A 411 15.66 -17.59 19.89
N PRO A 412 15.98 -18.18 21.06
CA PRO A 412 16.70 -17.47 22.12
C PRO A 412 18.11 -17.05 21.69
N GLY A 413 18.73 -17.77 20.75
CA GLY A 413 20.01 -17.38 20.16
C GLY A 413 19.91 -16.06 19.40
N VAL A 414 18.88 -15.90 18.57
CA VAL A 414 18.61 -14.63 17.85
C VAL A 414 18.18 -13.51 18.80
N ALA A 415 17.43 -13.82 19.86
CA ALA A 415 17.11 -12.86 20.92
C ALA A 415 18.39 -12.31 21.60
N GLY A 416 19.37 -13.18 21.84
CA GLY A 416 20.69 -12.77 22.30
C GLY A 416 21.44 -11.88 21.30
N LEU A 417 21.38 -12.17 19.99
CA LEU A 417 21.99 -11.31 18.97
C LEU A 417 21.38 -9.90 18.95
N ALA A 418 20.06 -9.81 19.08
CA ALA A 418 19.37 -8.53 19.21
C ALA A 418 19.87 -7.76 20.45
N ALA A 419 20.07 -8.44 21.57
CA ALA A 419 20.61 -7.82 22.78
C ALA A 419 22.07 -7.36 22.63
N LEU A 420 22.92 -8.11 21.93
CA LEU A 420 24.28 -7.67 21.60
C LEU A 420 24.26 -6.36 20.80
N LEU A 421 23.36 -6.25 19.80
CA LEU A 421 23.22 -5.05 18.99
C LEU A 421 22.68 -3.87 19.82
N LEU A 422 21.64 -4.09 20.62
CA LEU A 422 20.99 -3.05 21.41
C LEU A 422 21.87 -2.49 22.54
N GLU A 423 22.85 -3.24 23.07
CA GLU A 423 23.86 -2.68 23.97
C GLU A 423 24.66 -1.57 23.28
N ARG A 424 25.01 -1.76 22.00
CA ARG A 424 25.77 -0.77 21.23
C ARG A 424 24.91 0.37 20.70
N GLU A 425 23.72 0.03 20.24
CA GLU A 425 22.83 0.94 19.54
C GLU A 425 21.43 0.91 20.20
N PRO A 426 21.29 1.42 21.45
CA PRO A 426 20.04 1.35 22.22
C PRO A 426 18.94 2.26 21.65
N ASP A 427 19.25 3.07 20.64
CA ASP A 427 18.31 3.95 19.96
C ASP A 427 17.63 3.31 18.75
N LEU A 428 18.06 2.12 18.31
CA LEU A 428 17.42 1.42 17.21
C LEU A 428 15.99 1.03 17.58
N THR A 429 15.09 1.22 16.62
CA THR A 429 13.75 0.66 16.62
C THR A 429 13.81 -0.85 16.37
N TRP A 430 12.73 -1.56 16.73
CA TRP A 430 12.64 -3.01 16.50
C TRP A 430 12.79 -3.39 15.01
N GLN A 431 12.33 -2.55 14.07
CA GLN A 431 12.49 -2.76 12.63
C GLN A 431 13.94 -2.57 12.18
N GLU A 432 14.62 -1.53 12.66
CA GLU A 432 16.04 -1.34 12.37
C GLU A 432 16.87 -2.51 12.92
N VAL A 433 16.52 -3.07 14.08
CA VAL A 433 17.15 -4.31 14.57
C VAL A 433 16.89 -5.49 13.63
N LYS A 434 15.65 -5.68 13.12
CA LYS A 434 15.32 -6.72 12.12
C LYS A 434 16.19 -6.59 10.86
N ASP A 435 16.36 -5.38 10.36
CA ASP A 435 17.17 -5.10 9.17
C ASP A 435 18.66 -5.32 9.40
N ARG A 436 19.18 -4.93 10.57
CA ARG A 436 20.58 -5.16 10.95
C ARG A 436 20.88 -6.65 11.07
N LEU A 437 19.96 -7.42 11.65
CA LEU A 437 20.04 -8.88 11.68
C LEU A 437 20.05 -9.47 10.27
N ARG A 438 19.13 -9.03 9.39
CA ARG A 438 19.09 -9.44 7.98
C ARG A 438 20.42 -9.20 7.27
N MET A 439 20.99 -8.00 7.40
CA MET A 439 22.26 -7.64 6.76
C MET A 439 23.46 -8.44 7.30
N SER A 440 23.37 -8.97 8.52
CA SER A 440 24.40 -9.82 9.11
C SER A 440 24.33 -11.28 8.67
N CYS A 441 23.24 -11.70 8.02
CA CYS A 441 23.03 -13.08 7.65
C CYS A 441 24.00 -13.56 6.57
N LYS A 442 24.56 -14.75 6.80
CA LYS A 442 25.35 -15.50 5.82
C LYS A 442 24.46 -16.53 5.15
N VAL A 443 24.49 -16.54 3.82
CA VAL A 443 23.88 -17.61 3.01
C VAL A 443 24.52 -18.95 3.40
N ILE A 444 23.68 -19.89 3.80
CA ILE A 444 24.05 -21.28 4.12
C ILE A 444 23.31 -22.25 3.19
N ASP A 445 23.89 -23.42 2.93
CA ASP A 445 23.34 -24.41 1.98
C ASP A 445 22.98 -23.81 0.61
N SER A 446 23.90 -23.08 -0.02
CA SER A 446 23.63 -22.36 -1.28
C SER A 446 23.15 -23.25 -2.44
N ALA A 447 23.36 -24.56 -2.38
CA ALA A 447 22.91 -25.51 -3.40
C ALA A 447 21.49 -26.04 -3.16
N GLY A 448 21.05 -26.16 -1.90
CA GLY A 448 19.74 -26.68 -1.50
C GLY A 448 18.77 -25.64 -0.92
N GLY A 449 19.27 -24.44 -0.62
CA GLY A 449 18.53 -23.44 0.15
C GLY A 449 17.55 -22.57 -0.62
N ASN A 450 17.48 -22.67 -1.95
CA ASN A 450 16.46 -21.99 -2.76
C ASN A 450 16.35 -20.47 -2.46
N TYR A 451 17.48 -19.76 -2.43
CA TYR A 451 17.49 -18.31 -2.22
C TYR A 451 17.00 -17.59 -3.47
N ASP A 452 16.07 -16.65 -3.29
CA ASP A 452 15.53 -15.79 -4.34
C ASP A 452 16.52 -14.67 -4.73
N SER A 453 16.10 -13.80 -5.65
CA SER A 453 16.92 -12.64 -6.07
C SER A 453 17.14 -11.60 -4.97
N ASN A 454 16.35 -11.63 -3.90
CA ASN A 454 16.50 -10.74 -2.73
C ASN A 454 17.37 -11.37 -1.63
N GLY A 455 17.86 -12.60 -1.84
CA GLY A 455 18.66 -13.33 -0.87
C GLY A 455 17.82 -13.93 0.27
N HIS A 456 16.52 -14.13 0.07
CA HIS A 456 15.63 -14.80 1.01
C HIS A 456 15.37 -16.25 0.58
N SER A 457 15.32 -17.16 1.54
CA SER A 457 15.10 -18.59 1.39
C SER A 457 13.87 -19.01 2.21
N PRO A 458 12.95 -19.83 1.65
CA PRO A 458 11.86 -20.41 2.45
C PRO A 458 12.36 -21.37 3.54
N TYR A 459 13.61 -21.81 3.49
CA TYR A 459 14.20 -22.73 4.46
C TYR A 459 15.07 -22.04 5.51
N TYR A 460 15.68 -20.91 5.14
CA TYR A 460 16.72 -20.24 5.94
C TYR A 460 16.45 -18.75 6.17
N GLY A 461 15.36 -18.21 5.65
CA GLY A 461 15.12 -16.77 5.58
C GLY A 461 16.28 -16.08 4.87
N TYR A 462 16.83 -15.02 5.45
CA TYR A 462 18.02 -14.36 4.90
C TYR A 462 19.34 -15.11 5.13
N GLY A 463 19.30 -16.30 5.74
CA GLY A 463 20.45 -17.13 6.08
C GLY A 463 20.73 -17.17 7.58
N ARG A 464 21.96 -17.56 7.94
CA ARG A 464 22.40 -17.64 9.33
C ARG A 464 23.05 -16.34 9.80
N PRO A 465 22.52 -15.63 10.81
CA PRO A 465 23.13 -14.42 11.34
C PRO A 465 24.57 -14.63 11.81
N ASP A 466 25.46 -13.65 11.54
CA ASP A 466 26.82 -13.59 12.07
C ASP A 466 26.95 -12.45 13.08
N ALA A 467 27.18 -12.80 14.34
CA ALA A 467 27.20 -11.85 15.46
C ALA A 467 28.33 -10.80 15.35
N LEU A 468 29.50 -11.19 14.83
CA LEU A 468 30.59 -10.23 14.65
C LEU A 468 30.26 -9.26 13.53
N ALA A 469 29.79 -9.79 12.39
CA ALA A 469 29.35 -8.96 11.28
C ALA A 469 28.26 -7.98 11.74
N LEU A 470 27.28 -8.45 12.53
CA LEU A 470 26.21 -7.63 13.09
C LEU A 470 26.73 -6.38 13.85
N LEU A 471 27.82 -6.53 14.63
CA LEU A 471 28.41 -5.44 15.41
C LEU A 471 29.47 -4.61 14.65
N GLU A 472 29.95 -5.09 13.50
CA GLU A 472 30.93 -4.41 12.66
C GLU A 472 30.28 -3.56 11.55
N ILE A 473 28.99 -3.77 11.24
CA ILE A 473 28.28 -2.88 10.32
C ILE A 473 28.33 -1.47 10.95
N SER A 474 28.99 -0.52 10.30
CA SER A 474 29.28 0.79 10.91
C SER A 474 28.00 1.54 11.30
N PRO A 475 27.99 2.27 12.43
CA PRO A 475 26.88 3.16 12.77
C PRO A 475 26.86 4.29 11.75
N THR A 476 25.81 4.38 10.94
CA THR A 476 25.59 5.53 10.06
C THR A 476 25.48 6.77 10.96
N PRO A 477 26.38 7.78 10.83
CA PRO A 477 26.33 8.93 11.71
C PRO A 477 24.98 9.65 11.57
N ARG A 478 24.36 10.02 12.70
CA ARG A 478 23.35 11.08 12.76
C ARG A 478 23.97 12.37 12.22
N GLY A 479 23.79 12.60 10.93
CA GLY A 479 24.36 13.72 10.22
C GLY A 479 23.98 13.60 8.77
N ARG A 480 22.92 14.32 8.38
CA ARG A 480 22.64 14.83 7.03
C ARG A 480 23.43 14.06 5.96
N LEU A 481 22.89 12.91 5.53
CA LEU A 481 23.27 12.38 4.24
C LEU A 481 23.06 13.53 3.23
N PRO A 482 23.99 13.76 2.30
CA PRO A 482 23.73 14.72 1.23
C PRO A 482 22.41 14.29 0.60
N ALA A 483 21.54 15.23 0.28
CA ALA A 483 20.32 14.95 -0.44
C ALA A 483 20.68 14.16 -1.72
N ALA A 484 20.65 12.83 -1.64
CA ALA A 484 20.28 12.01 -2.77
C ALA A 484 18.81 12.37 -3.01
N PRO A 485 18.43 12.63 -4.26
CA PRO A 485 17.17 13.29 -4.57
C PRO A 485 16.03 12.48 -3.97
N VAL A 486 14.98 13.18 -3.54
CA VAL A 486 13.68 12.65 -3.06
C VAL A 486 13.05 11.57 -3.98
N ALA A 487 13.68 11.29 -5.12
CA ALA A 487 13.30 10.29 -6.11
C ALA A 487 13.43 8.82 -5.64
N ASP A 488 14.41 8.42 -4.81
CA ASP A 488 14.71 6.97 -4.62
C ASP A 488 13.77 6.21 -3.64
N ASP A 489 13.23 6.82 -2.58
CA ASP A 489 12.34 6.13 -1.62
C ASP A 489 10.87 6.12 -2.10
N LEU A 490 10.45 7.21 -2.76
CA LEU A 490 9.17 7.25 -3.46
C LEU A 490 9.17 6.30 -4.65
N ALA A 491 10.28 6.15 -5.40
CA ALA A 491 10.37 5.19 -6.49
C ALA A 491 10.16 3.74 -6.03
N ALA A 492 10.67 3.37 -4.85
CA ALA A 492 10.45 2.04 -4.27
C ALA A 492 8.97 1.81 -3.91
N VAL A 493 8.32 2.82 -3.32
CA VAL A 493 6.88 2.78 -2.99
C VAL A 493 6.00 2.83 -4.24
N ARG A 494 6.41 3.56 -5.29
CA ARG A 494 5.77 3.51 -6.62
C ARG A 494 5.88 2.11 -7.23
N ALA A 495 7.07 1.50 -7.18
CA ALA A 495 7.27 0.14 -7.66
C ALA A 495 6.45 -0.89 -6.85
N GLU A 496 6.24 -0.66 -5.55
CA GLU A 496 5.34 -1.47 -4.72
C GLU A 496 3.88 -1.30 -5.15
N ALA A 497 3.43 -0.06 -5.35
CA ALA A 497 2.11 0.22 -5.89
C ALA A 497 1.91 -0.45 -7.26
N ASP A 498 2.88 -0.36 -8.16
CA ASP A 498 2.85 -0.98 -9.49
C ASP A 498 2.72 -2.50 -9.40
N ARG A 499 3.52 -3.13 -8.52
CA ARG A 499 3.40 -4.57 -8.23
C ARG A 499 2.01 -4.88 -7.69
N LEU A 500 1.51 -4.11 -6.72
CA LEU A 500 0.20 -4.31 -6.12
C LEU A 500 -0.92 -4.23 -7.16
N PHE A 501 -0.96 -3.16 -7.96
CA PHE A 501 -1.88 -2.99 -9.08
C PHE A 501 -1.77 -4.13 -10.09
N SER A 502 -0.57 -4.69 -10.33
CA SER A 502 -0.39 -5.84 -11.21
C SER A 502 -0.93 -7.15 -10.61
N THR A 503 -0.72 -7.40 -9.31
CA THR A 503 -1.21 -8.60 -8.59
C THR A 503 -2.71 -8.57 -8.32
N LEU A 504 -3.30 -7.40 -8.12
CA LEU A 504 -4.74 -7.17 -7.93
C LEU A 504 -5.61 -7.68 -9.10
N LYS A 505 -5.00 -8.08 -10.22
CA LYS A 505 -5.65 -8.50 -11.47
C LYS A 505 -5.84 -9.99 -11.62
N ARG A 506 -5.31 -10.80 -10.70
CA ARG A 506 -5.30 -12.25 -10.82
C ARG A 506 -6.43 -12.83 -9.97
N PRO A 507 -7.45 -13.47 -10.57
CA PRO A 507 -8.28 -14.38 -9.80
C PRO A 507 -7.36 -15.51 -9.32
N SER A 508 -6.98 -15.47 -8.05
CA SER A 508 -6.21 -16.57 -7.46
C SER A 508 -6.96 -17.89 -7.68
N ALA A 509 -6.24 -19.02 -7.76
CA ALA A 509 -6.88 -20.34 -7.73
C ALA A 509 -7.84 -20.50 -6.52
N PHE A 510 -7.58 -19.74 -5.45
CA PHE A 510 -8.41 -19.58 -4.28
C PHE A 510 -9.75 -18.85 -4.55
N SER A 511 -9.78 -17.80 -5.38
CA SER A 511 -11.04 -17.13 -5.81
C SER A 511 -11.98 -18.11 -6.53
N ARG A 512 -11.44 -19.02 -7.35
CA ARG A 512 -12.20 -20.12 -7.97
C ARG A 512 -12.74 -21.13 -6.94
N SER A 513 -12.02 -21.35 -5.84
CA SER A 513 -12.44 -22.28 -4.76
C SER A 513 -13.41 -21.64 -3.76
N ILE A 514 -13.36 -20.32 -3.55
CA ILE A 514 -14.33 -19.56 -2.74
C ILE A 514 -15.63 -19.42 -3.52
N ALA A 515 -15.58 -19.08 -4.81
CA ALA A 515 -16.76 -19.03 -5.69
C ALA A 515 -17.49 -20.39 -5.76
N SER A 516 -16.77 -21.51 -5.59
CA SER A 516 -17.38 -22.84 -5.49
C SER A 516 -17.94 -23.20 -4.10
N ARG A 517 -17.60 -22.43 -3.05
CA ARG A 517 -18.03 -22.70 -1.65
C ARG A 517 -19.08 -21.70 -1.14
N ARG A 518 -19.26 -20.55 -1.79
CA ARG A 518 -20.35 -19.59 -1.54
C ARG A 518 -20.99 -19.19 -2.87
N PRO A 519 -22.29 -19.45 -3.11
CA PRO A 519 -22.97 -19.12 -4.37
C PRO A 519 -23.12 -17.61 -4.66
N THR A 520 -22.51 -16.73 -3.86
CA THR A 520 -22.76 -15.28 -3.84
C THR A 520 -21.52 -14.39 -4.08
N VAL A 521 -20.31 -14.93 -4.27
CA VAL A 521 -19.19 -14.08 -4.70
C VAL A 521 -19.32 -13.84 -6.20
N ARG A 522 -20.14 -12.86 -6.58
CA ARG A 522 -20.18 -12.30 -7.93
C ARG A 522 -18.84 -11.61 -8.19
N ARG A 523 -18.40 -11.62 -9.45
CA ARG A 523 -17.20 -10.87 -9.84
C ARG A 523 -17.46 -9.38 -9.71
N PHE A 524 -16.41 -8.62 -9.38
CA PHE A 524 -16.52 -7.17 -9.23
C PHE A 524 -17.21 -6.51 -10.40
N SER A 525 -18.11 -5.61 -10.07
CA SER A 525 -18.86 -4.77 -10.97
C SER A 525 -19.10 -3.47 -10.23
N GLN A 526 -18.69 -2.35 -10.83
CA GLN A 526 -18.93 -1.01 -10.27
C GLN A 526 -20.43 -0.68 -10.19
N PHE A 527 -21.25 -1.45 -10.90
CA PHE A 527 -22.70 -1.32 -10.95
C PHE A 527 -23.41 -2.21 -9.92
N ASP A 528 -22.68 -3.10 -9.22
CA ASP A 528 -23.24 -3.94 -8.16
C ASP A 528 -23.24 -3.18 -6.81
N PRO A 529 -24.40 -3.08 -6.12
CA PRO A 529 -24.51 -2.37 -4.85
C PRO A 529 -23.56 -2.87 -3.75
N ASP A 530 -23.23 -4.16 -3.72
CA ASP A 530 -22.33 -4.71 -2.69
C ASP A 530 -20.89 -4.31 -2.93
N HIS A 531 -20.46 -4.38 -4.19
CA HIS A 531 -19.13 -3.94 -4.59
C HIS A 531 -18.95 -2.43 -4.39
N LYS A 532 -20.03 -1.66 -4.59
CA LYS A 532 -20.07 -0.24 -4.26
C LYS A 532 -19.87 0.02 -2.78
N ALA A 533 -20.60 -0.72 -1.93
CA ALA A 533 -20.44 -0.64 -0.48
C ALA A 533 -19.04 -1.06 -0.02
N ALA A 534 -18.47 -2.12 -0.62
CA ALA A 534 -17.10 -2.52 -0.40
C ALA A 534 -16.10 -1.41 -0.78
N SER A 535 -16.29 -0.74 -1.92
CA SER A 535 -15.44 0.39 -2.33
C SER A 535 -15.49 1.55 -1.32
N MET A 536 -16.66 1.92 -0.83
CA MET A 536 -16.82 2.98 0.18
C MET A 536 -16.10 2.63 1.49
N TRP A 537 -16.27 1.40 1.97
CA TRP A 537 -15.58 0.90 3.16
C TRP A 537 -14.05 0.88 2.98
N LEU A 538 -13.57 0.43 1.81
CA LEU A 538 -12.14 0.41 1.49
C LEU A 538 -11.55 1.83 1.40
N GLN A 539 -12.27 2.79 0.82
CA GLN A 539 -11.84 4.20 0.80
C GLN A 539 -11.63 4.72 2.23
N MET A 540 -12.58 4.49 3.14
CA MET A 540 -12.44 4.85 4.55
C MET A 540 -11.19 4.22 5.18
N GLY A 541 -10.97 2.93 4.96
CA GLY A 541 -9.80 2.22 5.49
C GLY A 541 -8.46 2.73 4.93
N LEU A 542 -8.39 3.10 3.64
CA LEU A 542 -7.20 3.70 3.04
C LEU A 542 -6.84 5.05 3.69
N HIS A 543 -7.83 5.90 3.94
CA HIS A 543 -7.61 7.18 4.63
C HIS A 543 -7.20 6.98 6.10
N LEU A 544 -7.87 6.12 6.84
CA LEU A 544 -7.47 5.84 8.22
C LEU A 544 -6.06 5.22 8.31
N ALA A 545 -5.68 4.38 7.36
CA ALA A 545 -4.33 3.84 7.26
C ALA A 545 -3.31 4.97 7.01
N LYS A 546 -3.60 5.87 6.08
CA LYS A 546 -2.79 7.07 5.81
C LYS A 546 -2.54 7.89 7.07
N ASP A 547 -3.55 8.09 7.92
CA ASP A 547 -3.42 9.00 9.08
C ASP A 547 -2.93 8.31 10.36
N SER A 548 -3.06 6.99 10.45
CA SER A 548 -2.53 6.20 11.58
C SER A 548 -1.00 6.25 11.73
N SER A 549 -0.28 6.61 10.66
CA SER A 549 1.18 6.48 10.62
C SER A 549 1.97 7.69 11.13
N GLY A 550 1.35 8.86 11.34
CA GLY A 550 1.97 10.06 11.95
C GLY A 550 3.31 10.56 11.35
N GLY A 551 3.78 9.92 10.27
CA GLY A 551 5.14 9.99 9.76
C GLY A 551 5.24 10.73 8.41
N SER A 552 6.35 10.50 7.72
CA SER A 552 6.65 11.03 6.38
C SER A 552 5.62 10.58 5.32
N GLU A 553 5.59 11.30 4.19
CA GLU A 553 4.73 10.96 3.05
C GLU A 553 4.90 9.49 2.59
N VAL A 554 6.13 8.99 2.59
CA VAL A 554 6.47 7.61 2.21
C VAL A 554 5.89 6.60 3.20
N GLU A 555 5.98 6.85 4.51
CA GLU A 555 5.44 5.97 5.56
C GLU A 555 3.90 5.91 5.49
N ARG A 556 3.27 7.06 5.27
CA ARG A 556 1.82 7.15 5.06
C ARG A 556 1.38 6.37 3.82
N LEU A 557 2.12 6.47 2.72
CA LEU A 557 1.86 5.69 1.50
C LEU A 557 2.06 4.18 1.69
N ARG A 558 3.09 3.76 2.42
CA ARG A 558 3.29 2.35 2.78
C ARG A 558 2.15 1.83 3.65
N ALA A 559 1.61 2.64 4.56
CA ALA A 559 0.45 2.25 5.36
C ALA A 559 -0.79 2.02 4.49
N VAL A 560 -1.03 2.89 3.50
CA VAL A 560 -2.07 2.75 2.48
C VAL A 560 -1.89 1.47 1.65
N LEU A 561 -0.71 1.26 1.08
CA LEU A 561 -0.41 0.05 0.28
C LEU A 561 -0.49 -1.23 1.11
N GLY A 562 -0.03 -1.18 2.36
CA GLY A 562 -0.15 -2.29 3.30
C GLY A 562 -1.62 -2.59 3.64
N PHE A 563 -2.45 -1.56 3.84
CA PHE A 563 -3.90 -1.76 4.01
C PHE A 563 -4.51 -2.43 2.78
N ALA A 564 -4.23 -1.92 1.58
CA ALA A 564 -4.72 -2.51 0.33
C ALA A 564 -4.28 -3.97 0.21
N GLY A 565 -2.98 -4.26 0.38
CA GLY A 565 -2.42 -5.61 0.28
C GLY A 565 -2.98 -6.62 1.29
N ARG A 566 -3.28 -6.20 2.53
CA ARG A 566 -3.93 -7.07 3.53
C ARG A 566 -5.34 -7.47 3.12
N HIS A 567 -6.10 -6.55 2.54
CA HIS A 567 -7.51 -6.78 2.21
C HIS A 567 -7.72 -7.52 0.88
N MET A 568 -6.68 -7.63 0.04
CA MET A 568 -6.71 -8.45 -1.19
C MET A 568 -7.10 -9.92 -0.98
N ARG A 569 -6.86 -10.47 0.21
CA ARG A 569 -7.20 -11.87 0.53
C ARG A 569 -8.58 -12.03 1.17
N ARG A 570 -9.24 -10.93 1.54
CA ARG A 570 -10.47 -10.91 2.35
C ARG A 570 -11.68 -10.37 1.60
N VAL A 571 -11.47 -9.41 0.71
CA VAL A 571 -12.47 -8.87 -0.22
C VAL A 571 -12.07 -9.17 -1.66
N ASP A 572 -12.98 -8.98 -2.61
CA ASP A 572 -12.67 -9.16 -4.02
C ASP A 572 -11.50 -8.22 -4.42
N PRO A 573 -10.41 -8.75 -5.03
CA PRO A 573 -9.24 -7.95 -5.39
C PRO A 573 -9.54 -6.76 -6.30
N GLU A 574 -10.52 -6.86 -7.19
CA GLU A 574 -10.88 -5.72 -8.06
C GLU A 574 -11.60 -4.62 -7.29
N SER A 575 -12.28 -4.95 -6.17
CA SER A 575 -12.83 -3.93 -5.26
C SER A 575 -11.72 -3.13 -4.58
N VAL A 576 -10.63 -3.80 -4.16
CA VAL A 576 -9.43 -3.16 -3.60
C VAL A 576 -8.74 -2.31 -4.66
N ARG A 577 -8.60 -2.84 -5.88
CA ARG A 577 -8.04 -2.10 -7.02
C ARG A 577 -8.83 -0.83 -7.29
N HIS A 578 -10.15 -0.92 -7.35
CA HIS A 578 -11.04 0.21 -7.62
C HIS A 578 -10.93 1.28 -6.53
N ALA A 579 -11.01 0.90 -5.26
CA ALA A 579 -10.87 1.85 -4.15
C ALA A 579 -9.48 2.49 -4.09
N LEU A 580 -8.41 1.73 -4.36
CA LEU A 580 -7.05 2.25 -4.41
C LEU A 580 -6.85 3.19 -5.62
N SER A 581 -7.43 2.89 -6.79
CA SER A 581 -7.42 3.80 -7.93
C SER A 581 -8.08 5.14 -7.58
N ILE A 582 -9.25 5.13 -6.93
CA ILE A 582 -9.92 6.35 -6.48
C ILE A 582 -9.04 7.14 -5.49
N PHE A 583 -8.43 6.46 -4.51
CA PHE A 583 -7.51 7.08 -3.57
C PHE A 583 -6.30 7.73 -4.28
N VAL A 584 -5.69 7.04 -5.24
CA VAL A 584 -4.56 7.58 -6.03
C VAL A 584 -4.98 8.80 -6.86
N THR A 585 -6.22 8.81 -7.37
CA THR A 585 -6.76 9.93 -8.16
C THR A 585 -7.03 11.17 -7.31
N HIS A 586 -7.63 10.99 -6.15
CA HIS A 586 -8.22 12.11 -5.40
C HIS A 586 -7.41 12.55 -4.17
N ASP A 587 -6.68 11.65 -3.51
CA ASP A 587 -5.89 12.01 -2.34
C ASP A 587 -4.54 12.64 -2.76
N PRO A 588 -4.18 13.84 -2.25
CA PRO A 588 -2.92 14.50 -2.59
C PRO A 588 -1.68 13.64 -2.35
N LEU A 589 -1.69 12.83 -1.29
CA LEU A 589 -0.61 11.89 -1.00
C LEU A 589 -0.66 10.72 -1.98
N GLY A 590 -1.84 10.16 -2.22
CA GLY A 590 -2.07 9.06 -3.18
C GLY A 590 -1.53 9.36 -4.58
N ARG A 591 -1.67 10.60 -5.07
CA ARG A 591 -1.15 11.03 -6.39
C ARG A 591 0.36 10.85 -6.55
N LEU A 592 1.12 10.83 -5.46
CA LEU A 592 2.56 10.57 -5.48
C LEU A 592 2.89 9.14 -5.94
N LEU A 593 1.96 8.18 -5.85
CA LEU A 593 2.14 6.80 -6.33
C LEU A 593 2.19 6.69 -7.86
N SER A 594 1.56 7.63 -8.59
CA SER A 594 1.63 7.78 -10.05
C SER A 594 1.77 6.46 -10.84
N PRO A 595 0.85 5.48 -10.67
CA PRO A 595 1.00 4.17 -11.29
C PRO A 595 0.79 4.27 -12.82
N PRO A 596 1.46 3.44 -13.66
CA PRO A 596 1.37 3.52 -15.12
C PRO A 596 -0.07 3.42 -15.64
N ARG A 597 -0.32 3.91 -16.86
CA ARG A 597 -1.62 3.83 -17.57
C ARG A 597 -2.24 2.42 -17.54
N ALA A 598 -3.56 2.31 -17.48
CA ALA A 598 -4.28 1.04 -17.42
C ALA A 598 -3.96 0.13 -18.62
N VAL A 599 -3.86 0.69 -19.83
CA VAL A 599 -3.49 -0.05 -21.05
C VAL A 599 -2.10 -0.67 -20.97
N HIS A 600 -1.17 -0.07 -20.22
CA HIS A 600 0.19 -0.61 -20.01
C HIS A 600 0.22 -1.66 -18.92
N ARG A 601 -0.54 -1.45 -17.85
CA ARG A 601 -0.56 -2.41 -16.75
C ARG A 601 -1.32 -3.69 -17.10
N SER A 602 -2.34 -3.62 -17.99
CA SER A 602 -3.25 -4.72 -18.34
C SER A 602 -3.48 -4.86 -19.86
N PRO A 603 -2.45 -4.99 -20.70
CA PRO A 603 -2.63 -4.98 -22.16
C PRO A 603 -3.66 -6.02 -22.66
N SER A 604 -3.73 -7.20 -22.00
CA SER A 604 -4.70 -8.25 -22.32
C SER A 604 -6.18 -7.85 -22.14
N ARG A 605 -6.50 -6.89 -21.26
CA ARG A 605 -7.88 -6.37 -21.07
C ARG A 605 -8.28 -5.38 -22.15
N PHE A 606 -7.31 -4.85 -22.88
CA PHE A 606 -7.55 -3.89 -23.95
C PHE A 606 -7.39 -4.49 -25.35
N SER A 607 -7.04 -5.79 -25.43
CA SER A 607 -6.80 -6.48 -26.69
C SER A 607 -8.05 -6.51 -27.58
N PRO A 608 -7.96 -6.08 -28.84
CA PRO A 608 -9.08 -6.11 -29.76
C PRO A 608 -9.46 -7.55 -30.11
N SER A 609 -10.72 -7.76 -30.51
CA SER A 609 -11.22 -9.04 -30.97
C SER A 609 -10.62 -9.38 -32.33
N SER A 610 -10.14 -10.62 -32.50
CA SER A 610 -9.70 -11.10 -33.81
C SER A 610 -10.88 -11.15 -34.80
N THR A 611 -10.61 -10.90 -36.09
CA THR A 611 -11.60 -10.94 -37.18
C THR A 611 -12.29 -12.30 -37.33
N ALA A 612 -11.76 -13.36 -36.74
CA ALA A 612 -12.37 -14.68 -36.65
C ALA A 612 -13.19 -14.81 -35.35
N ARG A 613 -14.29 -14.06 -35.22
CA ARG A 613 -15.30 -14.35 -34.19
C ARG A 613 -15.89 -15.72 -34.48
N GLY A 614 -15.38 -16.75 -33.82
CA GLY A 614 -16.00 -18.06 -33.81
C GLY A 614 -17.46 -17.96 -33.35
N THR A 615 -18.32 -18.82 -33.91
CA THR A 615 -19.73 -19.07 -33.53
C THR A 615 -20.75 -17.92 -33.58
N ILE A 616 -20.39 -16.64 -33.67
CA ILE A 616 -21.34 -15.52 -33.84
C ILE A 616 -21.59 -15.28 -35.32
N ALA A 617 -22.87 -15.19 -35.72
CA ALA A 617 -23.26 -14.91 -37.09
C ALA A 617 -22.69 -13.55 -37.56
N PRO A 618 -22.26 -13.42 -38.83
CA PRO A 618 -21.74 -12.16 -39.35
C PRO A 618 -22.81 -11.06 -39.24
N HIS A 619 -22.47 -9.98 -38.53
CA HIS A 619 -23.34 -8.81 -38.34
C HIS A 619 -22.62 -7.53 -38.84
N PRO A 620 -23.30 -6.60 -39.52
CA PRO A 620 -22.68 -5.35 -40.01
C PRO A 620 -21.97 -4.52 -38.94
N GLU A 621 -22.40 -4.64 -37.68
CA GLU A 621 -21.78 -3.97 -36.53
C GLU A 621 -20.29 -4.26 -36.36
N ILE A 622 -19.76 -5.37 -36.86
CA ILE A 622 -18.32 -5.67 -36.81
C ILE A 622 -17.47 -4.54 -37.42
N ALA A 623 -18.02 -3.77 -38.37
CA ALA A 623 -17.33 -2.63 -38.96
C ALA A 623 -16.96 -1.53 -37.95
N MET A 624 -17.60 -1.50 -36.78
CA MET A 624 -17.36 -0.53 -35.71
C MET A 624 -16.38 -1.02 -34.64
N ASP A 625 -15.84 -2.24 -34.74
CA ASP A 625 -14.95 -2.81 -33.73
C ASP A 625 -13.68 -1.98 -33.53
N TYR A 626 -13.13 -1.37 -34.60
CA TYR A 626 -11.94 -0.50 -34.50
C TYR A 626 -12.16 0.71 -33.58
N TRP A 627 -13.42 1.14 -33.41
CA TRP A 627 -13.80 2.25 -32.55
C TRP A 627 -14.14 1.73 -31.15
N ARG A 628 -15.03 0.73 -31.06
CA ARG A 628 -15.52 0.19 -29.77
C ARG A 628 -14.43 -0.49 -28.95
N GLU A 629 -13.47 -1.11 -29.64
CA GLU A 629 -12.37 -1.85 -29.03
C GLU A 629 -11.06 -1.05 -29.02
N ASP A 630 -11.09 0.24 -29.39
CA ASP A 630 -9.94 1.13 -29.25
C ASP A 630 -9.51 1.19 -27.78
N ALA A 631 -8.23 0.88 -27.54
CA ALA A 631 -7.69 0.73 -26.21
C ALA A 631 -7.76 2.03 -25.41
N LEU A 632 -7.49 3.16 -26.06
CA LEU A 632 -7.46 4.47 -25.41
C LEU A 632 -8.87 4.99 -25.13
N ALA A 633 -9.85 4.70 -25.99
CA ALA A 633 -11.25 5.04 -25.73
C ALA A 633 -11.80 4.29 -24.51
N ASN A 634 -11.46 3.00 -24.38
CA ASN A 634 -11.84 2.19 -23.22
C ASN A 634 -11.15 2.67 -21.94
N GLU A 635 -9.88 3.07 -22.02
CA GLU A 635 -9.15 3.65 -20.90
C GLU A 635 -9.71 5.00 -20.48
N HIS A 636 -10.06 5.88 -21.42
CA HIS A 636 -10.72 7.15 -21.13
C HIS A 636 -12.02 6.93 -20.34
N HIS A 637 -12.86 5.99 -20.78
CA HIS A 637 -14.12 5.68 -20.11
C HIS A 637 -13.90 5.15 -18.67
N GLU A 638 -12.92 4.27 -18.46
CA GLU A 638 -12.51 3.82 -17.12
C GLU A 638 -12.02 4.98 -16.24
N HIS A 639 -11.08 5.79 -16.74
CA HIS A 639 -10.52 6.90 -15.97
C HIS A 639 -11.56 7.97 -15.66
N TRP A 640 -12.49 8.24 -16.58
CA TRP A 640 -13.60 9.16 -16.30
C TRP A 640 -14.42 8.71 -15.08
N HIS A 641 -14.76 7.42 -15.00
CA HIS A 641 -15.48 6.86 -13.84
C HIS A 641 -14.62 6.73 -12.56
N GLN A 642 -13.28 6.77 -12.67
CA GLN A 642 -12.39 6.89 -11.51
C GLN A 642 -12.31 8.35 -10.99
N VAL A 643 -12.34 9.33 -11.90
CA VAL A 643 -12.39 10.75 -11.55
C VAL A 643 -13.78 11.12 -11.01
N TYR A 644 -14.85 10.60 -11.61
CA TYR A 644 -16.24 10.84 -11.24
C TYR A 644 -16.93 9.54 -10.77
N PRO A 645 -16.54 8.98 -9.61
CA PRO A 645 -17.13 7.73 -9.11
C PRO A 645 -18.55 7.96 -8.58
N ASN A 646 -19.51 7.12 -9.01
CA ASN A 646 -20.93 7.26 -8.64
C ASN A 646 -21.21 7.00 -7.14
N GLN A 647 -20.26 6.43 -6.38
CA GLN A 647 -20.30 6.27 -4.93
C GLN A 647 -19.76 7.49 -4.17
N GLY A 648 -19.16 8.45 -4.87
CA GLY A 648 -18.45 9.57 -4.29
C GLY A 648 -17.04 9.24 -3.82
N ILE A 649 -16.34 10.30 -3.46
CA ILE A 649 -14.94 10.33 -3.05
C ILE A 649 -14.91 10.60 -1.56
N LEU A 650 -14.15 9.82 -0.80
CA LEU A 650 -13.99 10.10 0.63
C LEU A 650 -13.25 11.44 0.85
N ASP A 651 -13.92 12.41 1.47
CA ASP A 651 -13.34 13.70 1.88
C ASP A 651 -13.41 13.83 3.41
N GLU A 652 -12.30 13.45 4.05
CA GLU A 652 -12.14 13.54 5.49
C GLU A 652 -12.24 14.98 6.02
N ALA A 653 -11.71 15.96 5.28
CA ALA A 653 -11.72 17.35 5.71
C ALA A 653 -13.15 17.90 5.74
N ASN A 654 -13.94 17.58 4.71
CA ASN A 654 -15.36 17.89 4.69
C ASN A 654 -16.12 17.15 5.81
N ALA A 655 -15.86 15.85 6.01
CA ALA A 655 -16.50 15.08 7.06
C ALA A 655 -16.25 15.67 8.46
N GLN A 656 -15.00 16.03 8.76
CA GLN A 656 -14.63 16.67 10.03
C GLN A 656 -15.25 18.06 10.19
N ALA A 657 -15.36 18.84 9.11
CA ALA A 657 -15.96 20.17 9.13
C ALA A 657 -17.48 20.12 9.37
N VAL A 658 -18.18 19.16 8.76
CA VAL A 658 -19.64 19.01 8.86
C VAL A 658 -20.05 18.33 10.16
N LEU A 659 -19.42 17.21 10.52
CA LEU A 659 -19.81 16.39 11.67
C LEU A 659 -19.16 16.86 12.99
N GLY A 660 -18.09 17.65 12.91
CA GLY A 660 -17.25 18.01 14.04
C GLY A 660 -16.47 16.81 14.62
N PRO A 661 -15.61 17.05 15.63
CA PRO A 661 -14.72 16.01 16.17
C PRO A 661 -15.46 14.80 16.77
N VAL A 662 -16.60 15.04 17.42
CA VAL A 662 -17.39 13.97 18.06
C VAL A 662 -18.09 13.10 17.01
N GLY A 663 -18.71 13.72 16.01
CA GLY A 663 -19.39 12.98 14.94
C GLY A 663 -18.40 12.23 14.05
N TRP A 664 -17.24 12.82 13.74
CA TRP A 664 -16.17 12.09 13.04
C TRP A 664 -15.72 10.84 13.81
N GLN A 665 -15.49 10.97 15.12
CA GLN A 665 -15.11 9.82 15.95
C GLN A 665 -16.21 8.75 16.01
N GLU A 666 -17.49 9.14 15.99
CA GLU A 666 -18.61 8.20 15.91
C GLU A 666 -18.58 7.38 14.60
N VAL A 667 -18.33 8.04 13.46
CA VAL A 667 -18.16 7.35 12.18
C VAL A 667 -16.96 6.39 12.22
N VAL A 668 -15.83 6.81 12.77
CA VAL A 668 -14.65 5.93 12.94
C VAL A 668 -14.99 4.73 13.81
N ASN A 669 -15.76 4.93 14.89
CA ASN A 669 -16.22 3.83 15.74
C ASN A 669 -17.17 2.88 14.99
N LYS A 670 -18.05 3.39 14.13
CA LYS A 670 -18.91 2.58 13.24
C LYS A 670 -18.07 1.75 12.26
N PHE A 671 -17.03 2.33 11.67
CA PHE A 671 -16.08 1.62 10.81
C PHE A 671 -15.34 0.51 11.58
N ILE A 672 -14.82 0.80 12.78
CA ILE A 672 -14.15 -0.20 13.60
C ILE A 672 -15.12 -1.33 14.00
N ALA A 673 -16.33 -0.97 14.40
CA ALA A 673 -17.36 -1.93 14.80
C ALA A 673 -17.85 -2.83 13.67
N SER A 674 -17.78 -2.38 12.40
CA SER A 674 -18.17 -3.20 11.26
C SER A 674 -17.20 -4.35 10.97
N GLY A 675 -15.95 -4.26 11.43
CA GLY A 675 -14.87 -5.14 10.97
C GLY A 675 -14.81 -5.17 9.44
N ASP A 676 -14.57 -6.36 8.86
CA ASP A 676 -14.52 -6.56 7.40
C ASP A 676 -15.92 -6.63 6.74
N ASN A 677 -17.01 -6.34 7.47
CA ASN A 677 -18.37 -6.37 6.92
C ASN A 677 -18.80 -4.99 6.41
N PHE A 678 -18.48 -4.71 5.14
CA PHE A 678 -18.77 -3.45 4.48
C PHE A 678 -20.27 -3.08 4.44
N ARG A 679 -21.19 -4.06 4.38
CA ARG A 679 -22.64 -3.79 4.43
C ARG A 679 -23.04 -3.18 5.77
N VAL A 680 -22.52 -3.73 6.87
CA VAL A 680 -22.80 -3.23 8.22
C VAL A 680 -22.29 -1.81 8.39
N PHE A 681 -21.11 -1.48 7.85
CA PHE A 681 -20.62 -0.11 7.87
C PHE A 681 -21.58 0.83 7.15
N ASN A 682 -21.89 0.55 5.88
CA ASN A 682 -22.74 1.42 5.07
C ASN A 682 -24.15 1.59 5.65
N GLU A 683 -24.76 0.51 6.15
CA GLU A 683 -26.09 0.54 6.78
C GLU A 683 -26.10 1.27 8.14
N SER A 684 -24.94 1.39 8.79
CA SER A 684 -24.80 2.12 10.06
C SER A 684 -24.68 3.64 9.91
N LEU A 685 -24.36 4.12 8.70
CA LEU A 685 -24.23 5.55 8.41
C LEU A 685 -25.61 6.18 8.23
N THR A 686 -25.82 7.32 8.87
CA THR A 686 -26.97 8.20 8.58
C THR A 686 -26.79 8.88 7.23
N GLY A 687 -27.89 9.37 6.63
CA GLY A 687 -27.81 10.11 5.37
C GLY A 687 -26.94 11.37 5.47
N GLU A 688 -26.86 12.01 6.64
CA GLU A 688 -25.97 13.15 6.89
C GLU A 688 -24.49 12.73 6.92
N GLU A 689 -24.15 11.66 7.64
CA GLU A 689 -22.78 11.13 7.68
C GLU A 689 -22.31 10.68 6.29
N LEU A 690 -23.16 9.98 5.54
CA LEU A 690 -22.81 9.51 4.20
C LEU A 690 -22.49 10.68 3.25
N ARG A 691 -23.26 11.77 3.30
CA ARG A 691 -22.99 13.00 2.51
C ARG A 691 -21.78 13.78 2.99
N ALA A 692 -21.48 13.73 4.29
CA ALA A 692 -20.30 14.38 4.85
C ALA A 692 -19.02 13.63 4.44
N LEU A 693 -19.08 12.30 4.38
CA LEU A 693 -17.96 11.43 4.02
C LEU A 693 -17.69 11.38 2.53
N PHE A 694 -18.71 11.13 1.71
CA PHE A 694 -18.55 10.85 0.29
C PHE A 694 -19.11 11.98 -0.55
N VAL A 695 -18.20 12.79 -1.10
CA VAL A 695 -18.52 13.98 -1.90
C VAL A 695 -18.43 13.66 -3.39
N LEU A 696 -19.24 14.33 -4.20
CA LEU A 696 -19.12 14.31 -5.66
C LEU A 696 -18.31 15.51 -6.12
N ASN A 697 -17.61 15.35 -7.24
CA ASN A 697 -16.96 16.47 -7.89
C ASN A 697 -17.95 17.50 -8.40
N ASP A 698 -17.46 18.71 -8.66
CA ASP A 698 -18.24 19.80 -9.21
C ASP A 698 -18.94 19.39 -10.51
N ARG A 699 -20.26 19.61 -10.57
CA ARG A 699 -21.12 19.35 -11.74
C ARG A 699 -21.02 17.91 -12.30
N HIS A 700 -20.83 16.93 -11.42
CA HIS A 700 -20.71 15.50 -11.75
C HIS A 700 -21.84 15.01 -12.66
N GLY A 701 -23.10 15.24 -12.29
CA GLY A 701 -24.25 14.73 -13.03
C GLY A 701 -24.37 15.37 -14.41
N GLU A 702 -24.07 16.66 -14.52
CA GLU A 702 -24.05 17.34 -15.82
C GLU A 702 -22.95 16.77 -16.73
N LEU A 703 -21.76 16.55 -16.19
CA LEU A 703 -20.65 15.98 -16.95
C LEU A 703 -20.91 14.52 -17.35
N PHE A 704 -21.58 13.74 -16.50
CA PHE A 704 -22.03 12.38 -16.82
C PHE A 704 -22.87 12.38 -18.10
N ILE A 705 -23.86 13.26 -18.19
CA ILE A 705 -24.70 13.37 -19.39
C ILE A 705 -23.86 13.85 -20.58
N TYR A 706 -23.06 14.90 -20.39
CA TYR A 706 -22.35 15.52 -21.50
C TYR A 706 -21.29 14.60 -22.13
N MET A 707 -20.48 13.92 -21.32
CA MET A 707 -19.44 13.01 -21.79
C MET A 707 -20.04 11.88 -22.63
N HIS A 708 -21.08 11.20 -22.12
CA HIS A 708 -21.74 10.11 -22.83
C HIS A 708 -22.50 10.58 -24.08
N GLN A 709 -23.10 11.76 -24.04
CA GLN A 709 -23.71 12.40 -25.21
C GLN A 709 -22.67 12.66 -26.32
N GLN A 710 -21.48 13.16 -25.96
CA GLN A 710 -20.38 13.38 -26.90
C GLN A 710 -19.83 12.05 -27.46
N MET A 711 -19.72 11.00 -26.64
CA MET A 711 -19.37 9.67 -27.13
C MET A 711 -20.39 9.16 -28.16
N LEU A 712 -21.69 9.32 -27.90
CA LEU A 712 -22.75 8.91 -28.83
C LEU A 712 -22.73 9.71 -30.13
N ALA A 713 -22.52 11.03 -30.08
CA ALA A 713 -22.42 11.87 -31.27
C ALA A 713 -21.23 11.45 -32.16
N ARG A 714 -20.08 11.17 -31.55
CA ARG A 714 -18.89 10.63 -32.23
C ARG A 714 -19.15 9.24 -32.80
N TYR A 715 -19.76 8.34 -32.02
CA TYR A 715 -20.07 6.99 -32.46
C TYR A 715 -21.05 6.99 -33.64
N ASP A 716 -22.07 7.85 -33.62
CA ASP A 716 -23.02 8.02 -34.73
C ASP A 716 -22.35 8.56 -36.02
N ALA A 717 -21.39 9.47 -35.88
CA ALA A 717 -20.58 9.96 -36.99
C ALA A 717 -19.75 8.81 -37.62
N GLU A 718 -19.26 7.90 -36.80
CA GLU A 718 -18.45 6.75 -37.22
C GLU A 718 -19.29 5.63 -37.81
N ARG A 719 -20.49 5.39 -37.28
CA ARG A 719 -21.49 4.49 -37.88
C ARG A 719 -21.82 4.91 -39.30
N ARG A 720 -22.03 6.22 -39.52
CA ARG A 720 -22.25 6.78 -40.85
C ARG A 720 -21.08 6.46 -41.79
N ALA A 721 -19.84 6.62 -41.33
CA ALA A 721 -18.62 6.35 -42.11
C ALA A 721 -18.44 4.87 -42.50
N VAL A 722 -19.08 3.94 -41.80
CA VAL A 722 -19.11 2.51 -42.16
C VAL A 722 -20.41 2.07 -42.83
N GLY A 723 -21.29 3.01 -43.18
CA GLY A 723 -22.56 2.74 -43.86
C GLY A 723 -23.67 2.20 -42.96
N LEU A 724 -23.55 2.37 -41.64
CA LEU A 724 -24.59 2.04 -40.67
C LEU A 724 -25.49 3.26 -40.39
N GLY A 725 -26.75 3.00 -40.05
CA GLY A 725 -27.66 4.04 -39.55
C GLY A 725 -27.26 4.53 -38.14
N PRO A 726 -27.93 5.57 -37.62
CA PRO A 726 -27.79 5.99 -36.23
C PRO A 726 -28.00 4.83 -35.24
N VAL A 727 -27.49 4.97 -34.02
CA VAL A 727 -27.82 4.02 -32.95
C VAL A 727 -29.29 4.08 -32.62
N GLU A 728 -29.93 2.91 -32.58
CA GLU A 728 -31.30 2.76 -32.08
C GLU A 728 -31.29 2.51 -30.57
N PRO A 729 -32.17 3.17 -29.79
CA PRO A 729 -32.26 2.94 -28.35
C PRO A 729 -32.63 1.48 -28.04
N LEU A 730 -32.25 1.02 -26.86
CA LEU A 730 -32.73 -0.26 -26.35
C LEU A 730 -34.23 -0.16 -26.05
N ASP A 731 -35.03 -0.92 -26.78
CA ASP A 731 -36.48 -0.98 -26.58
C ASP A 731 -36.79 -1.86 -25.37
N LEU A 732 -37.35 -1.27 -24.31
CA LEU A 732 -37.72 -1.97 -23.08
C LEU A 732 -39.04 -2.75 -23.19
N ASP A 733 -39.90 -2.45 -24.17
CA ASP A 733 -41.15 -3.19 -24.40
C ASP A 733 -40.88 -4.58 -24.98
N THR A 734 -39.90 -4.69 -25.88
CA THR A 734 -39.44 -5.97 -26.43
C THR A 734 -38.26 -6.54 -25.63
N GLY A 735 -37.38 -5.69 -25.10
CA GLY A 735 -36.16 -6.09 -24.42
C GLY A 735 -35.16 -6.84 -25.33
N GLU A 736 -35.37 -6.79 -26.64
CA GLU A 736 -34.60 -7.56 -27.61
C GLU A 736 -33.28 -6.89 -27.98
N ILE A 737 -32.21 -7.67 -27.90
CA ILE A 737 -30.86 -7.31 -28.35
C ILE A 737 -30.46 -8.30 -29.44
N ASP A 738 -30.66 -7.88 -30.68
CA ASP A 738 -30.40 -8.59 -31.93
C ASP A 738 -28.91 -8.85 -32.16
N VAL A 739 -28.06 -7.85 -31.89
CA VAL A 739 -26.61 -7.95 -32.08
C VAL A 739 -25.98 -8.70 -30.91
N GLY A 740 -25.19 -9.76 -31.17
CA GLY A 740 -24.36 -10.42 -30.15
C GLY A 740 -22.95 -9.82 -30.05
N TYR A 741 -22.25 -10.07 -28.94
CA TYR A 741 -20.88 -9.61 -28.72
C TYR A 741 -20.02 -10.69 -28.05
N GLN A 742 -18.83 -10.94 -28.60
CA GLN A 742 -17.84 -11.85 -28.03
C GLN A 742 -16.53 -11.07 -27.84
N PRO A 743 -16.04 -10.92 -26.60
CA PRO A 743 -14.73 -10.34 -26.34
C PRO A 743 -13.61 -11.23 -26.91
N SER A 744 -12.43 -10.64 -27.12
CA SER A 744 -11.21 -11.36 -27.50
C SER A 744 -10.84 -12.44 -26.48
N ALA A 745 -10.11 -13.47 -26.91
CA ALA A 745 -9.69 -14.55 -26.01
C ALA A 745 -8.82 -14.03 -24.86
N GLU A 746 -8.03 -13.00 -25.13
CA GLU A 746 -7.19 -12.28 -24.17
C GLU A 746 -8.04 -11.54 -23.13
N VAL A 747 -9.07 -10.82 -23.55
CA VAL A 747 -10.01 -10.14 -22.65
C VAL A 747 -10.76 -11.17 -21.82
N MET A 748 -11.29 -12.22 -22.46
CA MET A 748 -11.97 -13.32 -21.77
C MET A 748 -11.04 -14.01 -20.77
N LEU A 749 -9.75 -14.14 -21.04
CA LEU A 749 -8.83 -14.77 -20.10
C LEU A 749 -8.46 -13.84 -18.94
N ALA A 750 -8.23 -12.56 -19.24
CA ALA A 750 -7.82 -11.55 -18.27
C ALA A 750 -8.96 -11.10 -17.34
N THR A 751 -10.21 -11.19 -17.80
CA THR A 751 -11.40 -10.79 -17.04
C THR A 751 -12.27 -11.97 -16.66
N GLY A 752 -12.22 -13.06 -17.45
CA GLY A 752 -13.13 -14.20 -17.39
C GLY A 752 -14.52 -13.93 -17.99
N PHE A 753 -14.78 -12.75 -18.58
CA PHE A 753 -16.09 -12.37 -19.10
C PHE A 753 -16.56 -13.31 -20.21
N GLY A 754 -17.86 -13.59 -20.21
CA GLY A 754 -18.53 -14.33 -21.28
C GLY A 754 -18.89 -13.44 -22.47
N GLY A 755 -19.24 -14.08 -23.58
CA GLY A 755 -19.89 -13.40 -24.70
C GLY A 755 -21.41 -13.42 -24.56
N ARG A 756 -22.06 -12.38 -25.07
CA ARG A 756 -23.52 -12.28 -25.16
C ARG A 756 -23.99 -12.79 -26.53
N PRO A 757 -24.83 -13.84 -26.60
CA PRO A 757 -25.38 -14.31 -27.86
C PRO A 757 -26.21 -13.24 -28.59
N ALA A 758 -26.36 -13.40 -29.91
CA ALA A 758 -27.30 -12.60 -30.70
C ALA A 758 -28.75 -12.98 -30.37
N ASN A 759 -29.69 -12.05 -30.60
CA ASN A 759 -31.13 -12.22 -30.35
C ASN A 759 -31.46 -12.66 -28.91
N THR A 760 -30.78 -12.07 -27.93
CA THR A 760 -31.08 -12.25 -26.50
C THR A 760 -32.16 -11.28 -26.08
N THR A 761 -32.98 -11.66 -25.10
CA THR A 761 -34.03 -10.81 -24.54
C THR A 761 -33.82 -10.63 -23.04
N LEU A 762 -34.02 -9.40 -22.56
CA LEU A 762 -34.02 -9.10 -21.12
C LEU A 762 -35.16 -9.85 -20.40
N GLU A 763 -34.96 -10.23 -19.13
CA GLU A 763 -36.01 -10.87 -18.33
C GLU A 763 -37.18 -9.91 -18.03
N GLU A 764 -38.41 -10.42 -18.01
CA GLU A 764 -39.62 -9.59 -17.85
C GLU A 764 -39.62 -8.70 -16.60
N ASN A 765 -39.13 -9.24 -15.49
CA ASN A 765 -39.05 -8.50 -14.22
C ASN A 765 -38.05 -7.34 -14.31
N ASP A 766 -36.90 -7.57 -14.94
CA ASP A 766 -35.87 -6.55 -15.14
C ASP A 766 -36.38 -5.46 -16.08
N ARG A 767 -37.01 -5.83 -17.20
CA ARG A 767 -37.63 -4.88 -18.13
C ARG A 767 -38.68 -4.01 -17.44
N SER A 768 -39.54 -4.62 -16.64
CA SER A 768 -40.60 -3.92 -15.90
C SER A 768 -40.02 -2.93 -14.90
N ALA A 769 -38.94 -3.29 -14.19
CA ALA A 769 -38.27 -2.41 -13.25
C ALA A 769 -37.60 -1.22 -13.96
N LEU A 770 -36.83 -1.48 -15.03
CA LEU A 770 -36.19 -0.42 -15.83
C LEU A 770 -37.23 0.53 -16.41
N LYS A 771 -38.34 0.00 -16.94
CA LYS A 771 -39.44 0.81 -17.48
C LYS A 771 -40.11 1.67 -16.41
N SER A 772 -40.32 1.14 -15.21
CA SER A 772 -40.86 1.92 -14.10
C SER A 772 -39.96 3.11 -13.78
N TRP A 773 -38.64 2.92 -13.70
CA TRP A 773 -37.72 4.02 -13.41
C TRP A 773 -37.59 5.03 -14.55
N THR A 774 -37.75 4.60 -15.80
CA THR A 774 -37.89 5.53 -16.94
C THR A 774 -39.09 6.45 -16.74
N LEU A 775 -40.25 5.89 -16.35
CA LEU A 775 -41.46 6.67 -16.09
C LEU A 775 -41.29 7.61 -14.89
N ASP A 776 -40.63 7.16 -13.82
CA ASP A 776 -40.34 8.01 -12.65
C ASP A 776 -39.46 9.23 -13.03
N LEU A 777 -38.49 9.03 -13.94
CA LEU A 777 -37.65 10.11 -14.46
C LEU A 777 -38.42 11.07 -15.37
N GLU A 778 -39.28 10.56 -16.26
CA GLU A 778 -40.16 11.37 -17.09
C GLU A 778 -41.10 12.23 -16.22
N GLU A 779 -41.70 11.64 -15.18
CA GLU A 779 -42.52 12.37 -14.22
C GLU A 779 -41.74 13.46 -13.50
N ALA A 780 -40.48 13.18 -13.12
CA ALA A 780 -39.61 14.14 -12.47
C ALA A 780 -39.16 15.29 -13.39
N ILE A 781 -38.99 15.02 -14.69
CA ILE A 781 -38.74 16.06 -15.71
C ILE A 781 -39.94 17.02 -15.76
N GLU A 782 -41.17 16.49 -15.81
CA GLU A 782 -42.38 17.30 -15.95
C GLU A 782 -42.76 18.05 -14.68
N ASN A 783 -42.71 17.39 -13.53
CA ASN A 783 -43.28 17.89 -12.27
C ASN A 783 -42.22 18.40 -11.28
N GLY A 784 -40.95 18.08 -11.51
CA GLY A 784 -39.87 18.32 -10.56
C GLY A 784 -39.79 17.28 -9.44
N VAL A 785 -38.85 17.49 -8.52
CA VAL A 785 -38.55 16.59 -7.40
C VAL A 785 -38.73 17.30 -6.05
N PRO A 786 -39.01 16.59 -4.94
CA PRO A 786 -39.19 17.22 -3.64
C PRO A 786 -37.95 17.97 -3.15
N ASP A 787 -38.14 19.19 -2.66
CA ASP A 787 -37.11 19.94 -1.92
C ASP A 787 -36.87 19.30 -0.55
N THR A 788 -35.60 19.09 -0.20
CA THR A 788 -35.22 18.40 1.04
C THR A 788 -35.65 19.11 2.32
N ALA A 789 -35.80 20.44 2.30
CA ALA A 789 -36.13 21.24 3.49
C ALA A 789 -37.65 21.46 3.66
N THR A 790 -38.37 21.59 2.55
CA THR A 790 -39.77 22.04 2.51
C THR A 790 -40.73 20.99 1.97
N GLY A 791 -40.23 19.97 1.28
CA GLY A 791 -41.03 18.96 0.56
C GLY A 791 -41.77 19.49 -0.66
N ALA A 792 -41.62 20.78 -1.01
CA ALA A 792 -42.22 21.36 -2.20
C ALA A 792 -41.49 20.88 -3.46
N LEU A 793 -42.21 20.61 -4.55
CA LEU A 793 -41.58 20.20 -5.81
C LEU A 793 -40.76 21.34 -6.42
N ARG A 794 -39.55 21.01 -6.86
CA ARG A 794 -38.61 21.90 -7.54
C ARG A 794 -38.23 21.33 -8.91
N PRO A 795 -38.14 22.17 -9.96
CA PRO A 795 -37.66 21.73 -11.27
C PRO A 795 -36.25 21.16 -11.19
N LEU A 796 -35.99 20.12 -11.98
CA LEU A 796 -34.64 19.60 -12.19
C LEU A 796 -33.79 20.60 -13.00
N ASN A 797 -32.49 20.61 -12.72
CA ASN A 797 -31.45 21.11 -13.62
C ASN A 797 -30.59 19.93 -14.13
N LEU A 798 -29.71 20.17 -15.12
CA LEU A 798 -28.93 19.12 -15.77
C LEU A 798 -28.04 18.33 -14.79
N GLU A 799 -27.51 18.99 -13.77
CA GLU A 799 -26.74 18.37 -12.68
C GLU A 799 -27.60 17.40 -11.85
N THR A 800 -28.74 17.85 -11.33
CA THR A 800 -29.65 17.00 -10.54
C THR A 800 -30.28 15.90 -11.38
N PHE A 801 -30.51 16.15 -12.66
CA PHE A 801 -31.02 15.18 -13.62
C PHE A 801 -30.01 14.06 -13.86
N GLY A 802 -28.76 14.41 -14.19
CA GLY A 802 -27.70 13.42 -14.40
C GLY A 802 -27.42 12.57 -13.16
N ARG A 803 -27.43 13.18 -11.97
CA ARG A 803 -27.33 12.45 -10.69
C ARG A 803 -28.48 11.48 -10.45
N GLY A 804 -29.69 11.85 -10.87
CA GLY A 804 -30.87 10.98 -10.79
C GLY A 804 -30.76 9.78 -11.74
N ILE A 805 -30.31 10.00 -12.98
CA ILE A 805 -30.13 8.95 -13.99
C ILE A 805 -29.03 7.96 -13.61
N GLU A 806 -27.85 8.46 -13.23
CA GLU A 806 -26.74 7.62 -12.78
C GLU A 806 -27.03 7.02 -11.39
N ALA A 807 -27.91 7.64 -10.61
CA ALA A 807 -28.27 7.28 -9.24
C ALA A 807 -27.08 7.23 -8.27
N THR A 808 -26.31 8.33 -8.22
CA THR A 808 -25.15 8.52 -7.33
C THR A 808 -25.52 8.31 -5.86
N ASP A 809 -24.73 7.61 -5.04
CA ASP A 809 -25.14 7.23 -3.66
C ASP A 809 -25.28 8.41 -2.69
N ALA A 810 -24.72 9.57 -3.04
CA ALA A 810 -25.11 10.86 -2.49
C ALA A 810 -26.52 11.28 -3.01
N ARG A 811 -27.54 10.41 -2.92
CA ARG A 811 -28.88 10.61 -3.54
C ARG A 811 -29.69 11.77 -2.95
N GLN A 812 -29.22 12.34 -1.84
CA GLN A 812 -29.75 13.60 -1.31
C GLN A 812 -28.76 14.72 -1.58
N THR A 813 -29.18 15.69 -2.37
CA THR A 813 -28.48 16.98 -2.40
C THR A 813 -28.92 17.79 -1.16
N ALA A 814 -28.22 18.87 -0.82
CA ALA A 814 -28.71 19.77 0.23
C ALA A 814 -30.08 20.43 -0.13
N SER A 815 -30.50 20.36 -1.39
CA SER A 815 -31.64 21.12 -1.94
C SER A 815 -32.81 20.31 -2.49
N VAL A 816 -32.58 19.08 -2.95
CA VAL A 816 -33.58 18.19 -3.59
C VAL A 816 -33.32 16.74 -3.24
N ASP A 817 -34.41 16.00 -3.05
CA ASP A 817 -34.44 14.57 -2.76
C ASP A 817 -34.64 13.77 -4.05
N LEU A 818 -33.60 13.05 -4.45
CA LEU A 818 -33.61 12.21 -5.66
C LEU A 818 -33.85 10.73 -5.32
N SER A 819 -34.12 10.38 -4.06
CA SER A 819 -34.26 8.98 -3.64
C SER A 819 -35.45 8.24 -4.27
N GLY A 820 -36.45 9.00 -4.74
CA GLY A 820 -37.57 8.48 -5.53
C GLY A 820 -37.21 8.15 -6.98
N LEU A 821 -36.07 8.64 -7.48
CA LEU A 821 -35.56 8.30 -8.82
C LEU A 821 -34.72 7.04 -8.67
N GLY A 822 -35.13 5.95 -9.31
CA GLY A 822 -34.49 4.64 -9.19
C GLY A 822 -33.05 4.59 -9.68
N ASN A 823 -32.50 3.38 -9.84
CA ASN A 823 -31.10 3.18 -10.27
C ASN A 823 -31.02 2.75 -11.74
N LEU A 824 -31.58 3.56 -12.64
CA LEU A 824 -31.81 3.18 -14.03
C LEU A 824 -30.50 2.79 -14.74
N HIS A 825 -29.55 3.72 -14.88
CA HIS A 825 -28.31 3.51 -15.65
C HIS A 825 -27.52 2.28 -15.18
N ASN A 826 -27.18 2.21 -13.89
CA ASN A 826 -26.29 1.17 -13.39
C ASN A 826 -26.95 -0.22 -13.40
N VAL A 827 -28.24 -0.31 -13.05
CA VAL A 827 -28.94 -1.60 -13.07
C VAL A 827 -29.07 -2.11 -14.51
N GLY A 828 -29.29 -1.21 -15.48
CA GLY A 828 -29.29 -1.59 -16.91
C GLY A 828 -27.98 -2.26 -17.34
N HIS A 829 -26.82 -1.73 -16.93
CA HIS A 829 -25.53 -2.37 -17.15
C HIS A 829 -25.45 -3.78 -16.56
N GLY A 830 -25.89 -3.94 -15.30
CA GLY A 830 -25.91 -5.25 -14.62
C GLY A 830 -26.82 -6.28 -15.31
N VAL A 831 -28.03 -5.87 -15.66
CA VAL A 831 -29.02 -6.72 -16.34
C VAL A 831 -28.53 -7.17 -17.71
N ILE A 832 -27.98 -6.26 -18.52
CA ILE A 832 -27.43 -6.61 -19.85
C ILE A 832 -26.22 -7.54 -19.70
N SER A 833 -25.35 -7.28 -18.71
CA SER A 833 -24.17 -8.11 -18.46
C SER A 833 -24.53 -9.56 -18.13
N ASN A 834 -25.59 -9.78 -17.33
CA ASN A 834 -26.03 -11.11 -16.92
C ASN A 834 -26.45 -12.02 -18.09
N LEU A 835 -26.80 -11.45 -19.25
CA LEU A 835 -27.10 -12.21 -20.46
C LEU A 835 -25.90 -12.99 -21.03
N SER A 836 -24.68 -12.67 -20.59
CA SER A 836 -23.44 -13.35 -21.01
C SER A 836 -23.13 -14.61 -20.17
N GLY A 837 -24.04 -14.98 -19.25
CA GLY A 837 -23.91 -16.14 -18.38
C GLY A 837 -23.48 -15.80 -16.95
N PRO A 838 -23.24 -16.83 -16.09
CA PRO A 838 -23.04 -16.66 -14.65
C PRO A 838 -21.85 -15.78 -14.24
N ALA A 839 -20.85 -15.64 -15.12
CA ALA A 839 -19.67 -14.81 -14.90
C ALA A 839 -19.87 -13.33 -15.27
N GLY A 840 -21.00 -12.97 -15.88
CA GLY A 840 -21.23 -11.67 -16.49
C GLY A 840 -20.44 -11.45 -17.78
N GLY A 841 -20.76 -10.36 -18.47
CA GLY A 841 -20.10 -9.89 -19.68
C GLY A 841 -19.41 -8.54 -19.48
N VAL A 842 -18.83 -8.03 -20.56
CA VAL A 842 -18.08 -6.76 -20.58
C VAL A 842 -18.89 -5.54 -20.12
N MET A 843 -20.23 -5.61 -20.18
CA MET A 843 -21.14 -4.56 -19.69
C MET A 843 -21.08 -4.33 -18.17
N SER A 844 -20.45 -5.24 -17.41
CA SER A 844 -20.28 -5.09 -15.94
C SER A 844 -19.06 -4.28 -15.50
N SER A 845 -18.19 -3.86 -16.41
CA SER A 845 -16.99 -3.08 -16.10
C SER A 845 -16.87 -1.87 -17.01
N THR A 846 -16.59 -0.70 -16.44
CA THR A 846 -16.32 0.54 -17.18
C THR A 846 -15.10 0.42 -18.09
N GLU A 847 -14.11 -0.43 -17.76
CA GLU A 847 -12.94 -0.65 -18.62
C GLU A 847 -13.25 -1.44 -19.91
N THR A 848 -14.42 -2.08 -20.01
CA THR A 848 -14.79 -2.93 -21.15
C THR A 848 -16.18 -2.68 -21.74
N ALA A 849 -17.08 -1.96 -21.06
CA ALA A 849 -18.48 -1.89 -21.44
C ALA A 849 -18.69 -1.33 -22.86
N ILE A 850 -17.94 -0.31 -23.25
CA ILE A 850 -18.09 0.38 -24.54
C ILE A 850 -17.80 -0.51 -25.76
N ARG A 851 -17.21 -1.70 -25.53
CA ARG A 851 -16.95 -2.72 -26.54
C ARG A 851 -18.21 -3.39 -27.06
N ASP A 852 -19.23 -3.56 -26.21
CA ASP A 852 -20.48 -4.22 -26.57
C ASP A 852 -21.40 -3.24 -27.34
N PRO A 853 -21.93 -3.61 -28.53
CA PRO A 853 -22.97 -2.84 -29.21
C PRO A 853 -24.18 -2.49 -28.31
N ALA A 854 -24.50 -3.32 -27.31
CA ALA A 854 -25.58 -3.05 -26.36
C ALA A 854 -25.31 -1.83 -25.46
N PHE A 855 -24.05 -1.48 -25.18
CA PHE A 855 -23.69 -0.25 -24.46
C PHE A 855 -24.29 0.96 -25.15
N TRP A 856 -24.08 1.04 -26.47
CA TRP A 856 -24.51 2.17 -27.29
C TRP A 856 -26.03 2.28 -27.34
N ARG A 857 -26.73 1.15 -27.48
CA ARG A 857 -28.21 1.14 -27.46
C ARG A 857 -28.76 1.54 -26.08
N TRP A 858 -28.12 1.08 -25.00
CA TRP A 858 -28.48 1.43 -23.62
C TRP A 858 -28.27 2.92 -23.34
N HIS A 859 -27.08 3.43 -23.65
CA HIS A 859 -26.77 4.85 -23.50
C HIS A 859 -27.59 5.72 -24.45
N LYS A 860 -28.04 5.21 -25.61
CA LYS A 860 -28.95 5.95 -26.48
C LYS A 860 -30.35 6.15 -25.87
N LEU A 861 -30.84 5.19 -25.09
CA LEU A 861 -32.07 5.37 -24.31
C LEU A 861 -31.89 6.50 -23.28
N ILE A 862 -30.76 6.52 -22.58
CA ILE A 862 -30.42 7.54 -21.57
C ILE A 862 -30.26 8.92 -22.22
N ASP A 863 -29.54 9.01 -23.33
CA ASP A 863 -29.36 10.23 -24.12
C ASP A 863 -30.69 10.77 -24.65
N ASN A 864 -31.65 9.91 -24.99
CA ASN A 864 -32.98 10.36 -25.37
C ASN A 864 -33.73 11.01 -24.19
N LEU A 865 -33.65 10.45 -22.98
CA LEU A 865 -34.22 11.10 -21.78
C LEU A 865 -33.55 12.45 -21.50
N ALA A 866 -32.23 12.54 -21.68
CA ALA A 866 -31.50 13.80 -21.55
C ALA A 866 -31.93 14.83 -22.59
N ALA A 867 -32.12 14.40 -23.84
CA ALA A 867 -32.61 15.24 -24.92
C ALA A 867 -34.05 15.72 -24.66
N ASP A 868 -34.91 14.87 -24.10
CA ASP A 868 -36.27 15.25 -23.71
C ASP A 868 -36.23 16.32 -22.62
N PHE A 869 -35.42 16.12 -21.57
CA PHE A 869 -35.18 17.13 -20.54
C PHE A 869 -34.67 18.45 -21.14
N GLN A 870 -33.62 18.43 -21.97
CA GLN A 870 -33.02 19.61 -22.59
C GLN A 870 -33.98 20.34 -23.53
N THR A 871 -34.86 19.62 -24.24
CA THR A 871 -35.83 20.19 -25.17
C THR A 871 -36.99 20.88 -24.46
N GLN A 872 -37.33 20.47 -23.24
CA GLN A 872 -38.33 21.15 -22.41
C GLN A 872 -37.81 22.45 -21.78
N GLN A 873 -36.50 22.67 -21.80
CA GLN A 873 -35.92 23.91 -21.31
C GLN A 873 -36.18 25.08 -22.28
N PRO A 874 -36.14 26.34 -21.81
CA PRO A 874 -36.16 27.49 -22.70
C PRO A 874 -35.07 27.37 -23.78
N PRO A 875 -35.39 27.68 -25.06
CA PRO A 875 -34.40 27.64 -26.12
C PRO A 875 -33.18 28.47 -25.77
N PHE A 876 -32.04 28.03 -26.26
CA PHE A 876 -30.79 28.69 -25.99
C PHE A 876 -30.79 30.17 -26.45
N ILE A 877 -30.23 31.05 -25.62
CA ILE A 877 -30.01 32.46 -25.93
C ILE A 877 -28.52 32.76 -25.81
N TYR A 878 -27.92 33.15 -26.92
CA TYR A 878 -26.57 33.71 -26.93
C TYR A 878 -26.61 35.10 -26.31
N ASP A 879 -26.03 35.32 -25.14
CA ASP A 879 -26.15 36.57 -24.36
C ASP A 879 -24.82 37.20 -23.94
N ASP A 880 -23.69 36.55 -24.21
CA ASP A 880 -22.33 36.95 -23.85
C ASP A 880 -21.48 37.34 -25.05
N ARG A 881 -22.00 38.24 -25.88
CA ARG A 881 -21.32 38.75 -27.06
C ARG A 881 -20.10 39.60 -26.65
N PRO A 882 -18.85 39.12 -26.79
CA PRO A 882 -17.70 40.01 -26.66
C PRO A 882 -17.67 41.00 -27.84
N PRO A 883 -16.94 42.12 -27.73
CA PRO A 883 -16.75 43.09 -28.81
C PRO A 883 -15.77 42.58 -29.90
N VAL A 884 -15.86 41.30 -30.25
CA VAL A 884 -14.99 40.59 -31.20
C VAL A 884 -15.85 39.97 -32.29
N VAL A 885 -15.46 40.14 -33.55
CA VAL A 885 -16.27 39.66 -34.68
C VAL A 885 -15.41 39.02 -35.78
N PHE A 886 -16.00 38.09 -36.53
CA PHE A 886 -15.51 37.61 -37.82
C PHE A 886 -16.04 38.57 -38.91
N ALA A 887 -15.23 39.55 -39.30
CA ALA A 887 -15.67 40.65 -40.16
C ALA A 887 -16.10 40.21 -41.57
N ASN A 888 -15.49 39.14 -42.09
CA ASN A 888 -15.75 38.57 -43.41
C ASN A 888 -16.43 37.19 -43.34
N GLY A 889 -17.01 36.82 -42.20
CA GLY A 889 -17.70 35.54 -42.01
C GLY A 889 -16.79 34.34 -42.26
N SER A 890 -17.24 33.37 -43.06
CA SER A 890 -16.50 32.13 -43.34
C SER A 890 -15.14 32.33 -44.00
N ALA A 891 -14.89 33.49 -44.62
CA ALA A 891 -13.59 33.80 -45.20
C ALA A 891 -12.50 34.07 -44.15
N ASP A 892 -12.89 34.32 -42.90
CA ASP A 892 -11.98 34.55 -41.78
C ASP A 892 -11.64 33.27 -41.00
N PHE A 893 -12.09 32.10 -41.46
CA PHE A 893 -11.81 30.82 -40.83
C PHE A 893 -11.31 29.79 -41.84
N GLY A 894 -10.26 29.05 -41.48
CA GLY A 894 -9.68 28.00 -42.32
C GLY A 894 -9.01 26.89 -41.50
N LEU A 895 -8.66 25.81 -42.18
CA LEU A 895 -7.84 24.73 -41.62
C LEU A 895 -6.43 24.80 -42.20
N VAL A 896 -5.43 24.61 -41.35
CA VAL A 896 -4.03 24.53 -41.74
C VAL A 896 -3.56 23.09 -41.55
N ARG A 897 -3.19 22.42 -42.63
CA ARG A 897 -2.48 21.13 -42.58
C ARG A 897 -1.04 21.38 -42.11
N LEU A 898 -0.62 20.60 -41.11
CA LEU A 898 0.72 20.68 -40.52
C LEU A 898 1.60 19.52 -41.03
N PRO A 899 2.92 19.71 -41.15
CA PRO A 899 3.83 18.65 -41.58
C PRO A 899 3.87 17.49 -40.57
N LEU A 900 3.94 16.26 -41.09
CA LEU A 900 4.04 15.03 -40.29
C LEU A 900 5.31 15.01 -39.41
N GLY A 901 5.17 14.67 -38.12
CA GLY A 901 6.30 14.41 -37.21
C GLY A 901 6.98 15.65 -36.60
N HIS A 902 6.29 16.80 -36.52
CA HIS A 902 6.86 18.02 -35.96
C HIS A 902 6.19 18.47 -34.65
N ASP A 903 6.87 18.18 -33.53
CA ASP A 903 6.56 18.71 -32.18
C ASP A 903 6.91 20.21 -32.02
N GLY A 904 7.03 20.98 -33.11
CA GLY A 904 7.80 22.23 -33.10
C GLY A 904 7.37 23.30 -34.09
N VAL A 905 6.14 23.28 -34.60
CA VAL A 905 5.62 24.46 -35.30
C VAL A 905 5.19 25.49 -34.26
N GLU A 906 6.08 26.45 -33.99
CA GLU A 906 5.81 27.58 -33.10
C GLU A 906 4.55 28.32 -33.56
N ARG A 907 3.55 28.44 -32.67
CA ARG A 907 2.28 29.12 -32.96
C ARG A 907 2.51 30.50 -33.58
N ASP A 908 3.44 31.26 -33.02
CA ASP A 908 3.76 32.62 -33.45
C ASP A 908 4.32 32.64 -34.89
N ALA A 909 4.97 31.56 -35.35
CA ALA A 909 5.44 31.44 -36.73
C ALA A 909 4.30 31.20 -37.73
N VAL A 910 3.28 30.40 -37.35
CA VAL A 910 2.09 30.17 -38.17
C VAL A 910 1.25 31.44 -38.25
N GLU A 911 1.03 32.12 -37.11
CA GLU A 911 0.30 33.39 -37.06
C GLU A 911 0.99 34.47 -37.90
N ALA A 912 2.32 34.51 -37.93
CA ALA A 912 3.08 35.39 -38.80
C ALA A 912 2.91 35.04 -40.30
N ALA A 913 2.93 33.76 -40.66
CA ALA A 913 2.70 33.31 -42.04
C ALA A 913 1.29 33.67 -42.53
N LEU A 914 0.27 33.41 -41.69
CA LEU A 914 -1.12 33.77 -41.96
C LEU A 914 -1.32 35.29 -42.10
N SER A 915 -0.65 36.08 -41.24
CA SER A 915 -0.67 37.54 -41.34
C SER A 915 -0.05 38.04 -42.66
N GLY A 916 0.92 37.32 -43.21
CA GLY A 916 1.58 37.65 -44.48
C GLY A 916 0.68 37.53 -45.72
N LEU A 917 -0.45 36.82 -45.63
CA LEU A 917 -1.41 36.67 -46.73
C LEU A 917 -2.22 37.96 -47.00
N GLY A 918 -2.30 38.85 -46.02
CA GLY A 918 -3.11 40.06 -46.07
C GLY A 918 -4.57 39.84 -45.65
N ASP A 919 -5.23 40.94 -45.27
CA ASP A 919 -6.53 40.93 -44.61
C ASP A 919 -7.70 40.52 -45.52
N ASP A 920 -7.53 40.66 -46.84
CA ASP A 920 -8.55 40.35 -47.86
C ASP A 920 -8.51 38.89 -48.33
N HIS A 921 -7.52 38.10 -47.93
CA HIS A 921 -7.35 36.72 -48.41
C HIS A 921 -8.35 35.77 -47.76
N ASP A 922 -9.12 35.00 -48.53
CA ASP A 922 -10.04 33.98 -47.99
C ASP A 922 -9.27 32.83 -47.30
N LEU A 923 -9.29 32.75 -45.96
CA LEU A 923 -8.67 31.64 -45.21
C LEU A 923 -9.44 30.33 -45.41
N GLY A 924 -10.73 30.40 -45.69
CA GLY A 924 -11.57 29.28 -46.08
C GLY A 924 -11.43 28.93 -47.57
N GLY A 925 -10.48 29.55 -48.28
CA GLY A 925 -10.18 29.32 -49.69
C GLY A 925 -9.64 27.91 -49.99
N GLY A 926 -9.38 27.62 -51.26
CA GLY A 926 -8.83 26.33 -51.70
C GLY A 926 -7.36 26.12 -51.30
N LEU A 927 -6.83 24.94 -51.63
CA LEU A 927 -5.45 24.51 -51.35
C LEU A 927 -4.41 25.62 -51.62
N LEU A 928 -3.74 26.10 -50.57
CA LEU A 928 -2.69 27.12 -50.66
C LEU A 928 -1.52 26.78 -49.74
N ASP A 929 -0.33 26.62 -50.31
CA ASP A 929 0.93 26.54 -49.57
C ASP A 929 1.30 27.93 -49.02
N ILE A 930 1.40 28.04 -47.69
CA ILE A 930 1.74 29.27 -46.98
C ILE A 930 3.20 29.28 -46.49
N GLY A 931 4.01 28.32 -46.93
CA GLY A 931 5.43 28.17 -46.61
C GLY A 931 5.70 27.19 -45.47
N SER A 932 6.96 26.73 -45.36
CA SER A 932 7.43 25.83 -44.29
C SER A 932 6.65 24.52 -44.14
N GLY A 933 6.05 24.02 -45.22
CA GLY A 933 5.23 22.80 -45.22
C GLY A 933 3.81 22.98 -44.68
N LEU A 934 3.37 24.22 -44.45
CA LEU A 934 2.02 24.56 -44.00
C LEU A 934 1.11 24.76 -45.21
N THR A 935 -0.08 24.18 -45.18
CA THR A 935 -1.04 24.32 -46.29
C THR A 935 -2.42 24.68 -45.77
N LEU A 936 -3.02 25.76 -46.28
CA LEU A 936 -4.44 26.05 -46.05
C LEU A 936 -5.31 25.10 -46.89
N GLU A 937 -6.26 24.43 -46.25
CA GLU A 937 -7.10 23.41 -46.85
C GLU A 937 -8.55 23.46 -46.35
N ARG A 938 -9.45 22.78 -47.07
CA ARG A 938 -10.85 22.54 -46.64
C ARG A 938 -11.13 21.07 -46.35
N SER A 939 -10.08 20.32 -46.04
CA SER A 939 -10.15 18.89 -45.78
C SER A 939 -9.34 18.50 -44.56
N LEU A 940 -9.83 17.47 -43.87
CA LEU A 940 -9.06 16.69 -42.91
C LEU A 940 -8.85 15.29 -43.50
N LEU A 941 -7.68 14.70 -43.25
CA LEU A 941 -7.34 13.37 -43.73
C LEU A 941 -7.17 12.40 -42.56
N THR A 942 -7.89 11.29 -42.60
CA THR A 942 -7.72 10.16 -41.69
C THR A 942 -7.21 8.93 -42.42
N TYR A 943 -6.62 8.01 -41.66
CA TYR A 943 -6.09 6.74 -42.18
C TYR A 943 -5.93 5.74 -41.03
N PHE A 944 -5.78 4.46 -41.37
CA PHE A 944 -5.42 3.45 -40.38
C PHE A 944 -3.91 3.33 -40.21
N LYS A 945 -3.46 3.24 -38.96
CA LYS A 945 -2.11 2.80 -38.60
C LYS A 945 -2.18 1.39 -38.01
N GLU A 946 -1.06 0.68 -38.09
CA GLU A 946 -0.86 -0.62 -37.48
C GLU A 946 0.37 -0.58 -36.59
N ARG A 947 0.31 -1.27 -35.46
CA ARG A 947 1.45 -1.44 -34.55
C ARG A 947 1.46 -2.85 -33.97
N GLU A 948 2.65 -3.35 -33.66
CA GLU A 948 2.79 -4.59 -32.90
C GLU A 948 2.68 -4.28 -31.40
N GLN A 949 1.77 -4.94 -30.70
CA GLN A 949 1.70 -4.91 -29.24
C GLN A 949 2.09 -6.28 -28.69
N GLU A 950 3.09 -6.31 -27.81
CA GLU A 950 3.40 -7.51 -27.04
C GLU A 950 2.30 -7.77 -26.01
N ILE A 951 1.73 -8.97 -26.06
CA ILE A 951 0.80 -9.45 -25.03
C ILE A 951 1.58 -10.43 -24.15
N PRO A 952 1.79 -10.11 -22.85
CA PRO A 952 2.43 -11.02 -21.92
C PRO A 952 1.69 -12.35 -21.89
N ALA A 953 2.43 -13.46 -21.82
CA ALA A 953 1.81 -14.77 -21.65
C ALA A 953 0.99 -14.80 -20.35
N PRO A 954 -0.23 -15.35 -20.35
CA PRO A 954 -0.94 -15.65 -19.10
C PRO A 954 -0.15 -16.67 -18.28
N GLU A 955 -0.10 -16.50 -16.95
CA GLU A 955 0.67 -17.36 -16.04
C GLU A 955 0.28 -18.84 -16.04
N GLU A 956 1.19 -19.65 -15.46
CA GLU A 956 1.25 -21.11 -15.41
C GLU A 956 -0.09 -21.87 -15.59
N GLY A 957 -0.12 -22.72 -16.62
CA GLY A 957 -1.18 -23.71 -16.82
C GLY A 957 -2.07 -23.50 -18.05
N LEU A 958 -1.94 -22.37 -18.77
CA LEU A 958 -2.64 -22.13 -20.03
C LEU A 958 -1.65 -21.89 -21.17
N SER A 959 -1.68 -22.78 -22.16
CA SER A 959 -0.78 -22.77 -23.32
C SER A 959 -1.23 -21.77 -24.38
N ILE A 960 -1.06 -20.47 -24.13
CA ILE A 960 -1.08 -19.44 -25.18
C ILE A 960 0.32 -18.80 -25.21
N PRO A 961 1.10 -18.96 -26.29
CA PRO A 961 2.40 -18.29 -26.40
C PRO A 961 2.23 -16.78 -26.32
N SER A 962 3.18 -16.07 -25.69
CA SER A 962 3.34 -14.64 -25.90
C SER A 962 3.52 -14.39 -27.39
N ALA A 963 2.50 -13.84 -28.05
CA ALA A 963 2.54 -13.52 -29.47
C ALA A 963 2.32 -12.02 -29.61
N PRO A 964 3.17 -11.32 -30.39
CA PRO A 964 2.87 -9.95 -30.76
C PRO A 964 1.58 -9.94 -31.57
N GLN A 965 0.67 -9.04 -31.22
CA GLN A 965 -0.57 -8.80 -31.96
C GLN A 965 -0.46 -7.47 -32.71
N THR A 966 -0.76 -7.51 -34.01
CA THR A 966 -0.92 -6.29 -34.80
C THR A 966 -2.24 -5.62 -34.43
N ILE A 967 -2.17 -4.44 -33.83
CA ILE A 967 -3.32 -3.59 -33.52
C ILE A 967 -3.47 -2.54 -34.61
N ARG A 968 -4.65 -2.50 -35.20
CA ARG A 968 -5.06 -1.51 -36.18
C ARG A 968 -5.91 -0.44 -35.51
N TYR A 969 -5.57 0.83 -35.69
CA TYR A 969 -6.25 1.96 -35.06
C TYR A 969 -6.40 3.15 -36.04
N LEU A 970 -7.40 3.99 -35.82
CA LEU A 970 -7.64 5.18 -36.63
C LEU A 970 -6.63 6.28 -36.25
N ALA A 971 -6.18 7.08 -37.20
CA ALA A 971 -5.36 8.26 -36.98
C ALA A 971 -5.76 9.37 -37.97
N HIS A 972 -5.29 10.59 -37.74
CA HIS A 972 -5.45 11.71 -38.65
C HIS A 972 -4.12 12.44 -38.91
N GLU A 973 -4.04 13.19 -40.00
CA GLU A 973 -2.94 14.14 -40.21
C GLU A 973 -3.05 15.30 -39.20
N PRO A 974 -1.93 15.79 -38.65
CA PRO A 974 -1.93 16.97 -37.80
C PRO A 974 -2.45 18.22 -38.52
N PHE A 975 -3.29 18.99 -37.84
CA PHE A 975 -3.90 20.20 -38.38
C PHE A 975 -4.04 21.31 -37.33
N GLY A 976 -4.49 22.49 -37.76
CA GLY A 976 -4.92 23.52 -36.82
C GLY A 976 -5.94 24.49 -37.40
N TYR A 977 -6.57 25.23 -36.51
CA TYR A 977 -7.57 26.24 -36.82
C TYR A 977 -6.90 27.59 -37.07
N ALA A 978 -7.07 28.15 -38.26
CA ALA A 978 -6.67 29.52 -38.58
C ALA A 978 -7.89 30.44 -38.50
N MET A 979 -7.76 31.55 -37.78
CA MET A 979 -8.84 32.49 -37.56
C MET A 979 -8.36 33.93 -37.72
N ARG A 980 -9.20 34.78 -38.32
CA ARG A 980 -9.09 36.24 -38.23
C ARG A 980 -10.26 36.79 -37.44
N VAL A 981 -9.95 37.56 -36.41
CA VAL A 981 -10.95 38.18 -35.56
C VAL A 981 -10.65 39.65 -35.33
N LEU A 982 -11.67 40.48 -35.47
CA LEU A 982 -11.59 41.92 -35.25
C LEU A 982 -12.07 42.24 -33.83
N ASN A 983 -11.17 42.67 -32.96
CA ASN A 983 -11.53 43.29 -31.70
C ASN A 983 -11.91 44.76 -31.95
N THR A 984 -13.20 45.06 -31.77
CA THR A 984 -13.79 46.39 -31.98
C THR A 984 -13.66 47.32 -30.77
N ALA A 985 -13.19 46.80 -29.62
CA ALA A 985 -12.95 47.59 -28.43
C ALA A 985 -11.62 48.37 -28.53
N PRO A 986 -11.50 49.52 -27.85
CA PRO A 986 -10.25 50.29 -27.81
C PRO A 986 -9.17 49.68 -26.90
N ALA A 987 -9.45 48.55 -26.25
CA ALA A 987 -8.58 47.87 -25.30
C ALA A 987 -8.51 46.37 -25.62
N ALA A 988 -7.50 45.70 -25.07
CA ALA A 988 -7.39 44.26 -25.20
C ALA A 988 -8.57 43.57 -24.50
N VAL A 989 -9.08 42.50 -25.12
CA VAL A 989 -10.19 41.70 -24.58
C VAL A 989 -9.79 40.23 -24.56
N THR A 990 -10.19 39.53 -23.51
CA THR A 990 -9.96 38.09 -23.40
C THR A 990 -11.25 37.37 -23.77
N CYS A 991 -11.15 36.42 -24.70
CA CYS A 991 -12.29 35.67 -25.22
C CYS A 991 -12.03 34.17 -25.18
N THR A 992 -13.11 33.43 -25.00
CA THR A 992 -13.12 31.97 -25.05
C THR A 992 -13.60 31.55 -26.44
N PHE A 993 -12.84 30.69 -27.10
CA PHE A 993 -13.14 30.13 -28.41
C PHE A 993 -13.62 28.70 -28.21
N ARG A 994 -14.76 28.36 -28.81
CA ARG A 994 -15.40 27.05 -28.71
C ARG A 994 -15.56 26.48 -30.11
N VAL A 995 -14.94 25.33 -30.39
CA VAL A 995 -14.88 24.72 -31.72
C VAL A 995 -15.70 23.43 -31.73
N PHE A 996 -16.59 23.30 -32.70
CA PHE A 996 -17.45 22.13 -32.85
C PHE A 996 -17.45 21.61 -34.29
N LEU A 997 -17.66 20.30 -34.44
CA LEU A 997 -17.74 19.57 -35.70
C LEU A 997 -19.07 18.82 -35.78
N CYS A 998 -19.72 18.81 -36.95
CA CYS A 998 -20.97 18.06 -37.14
C CYS A 998 -21.08 17.52 -38.57
N PRO A 999 -21.58 16.29 -38.80
CA PRO A 999 -21.98 15.86 -40.14
C PRO A 999 -23.00 16.84 -40.73
N THR A 1000 -22.82 17.25 -41.99
CA THR A 1000 -23.62 18.35 -42.59
C THR A 1000 -25.12 18.05 -42.57
N ASP A 1001 -25.49 16.79 -42.84
CA ASP A 1001 -26.87 16.28 -42.82
C ASP A 1001 -27.50 16.24 -41.42
N ARG A 1002 -26.70 16.41 -40.37
CA ARG A 1002 -27.11 16.36 -38.96
C ARG A 1002 -26.96 17.69 -38.21
N SER A 1003 -26.42 18.71 -38.88
CA SER A 1003 -26.15 20.05 -38.31
C SER A 1003 -27.37 20.75 -37.73
N GLY A 1004 -28.59 20.37 -38.13
CA GLY A 1004 -29.83 20.92 -37.58
C GLY A 1004 -30.15 20.49 -36.15
N THR A 1005 -29.46 19.49 -35.59
CA THR A 1005 -29.72 18.98 -34.24
C THR A 1005 -28.55 19.29 -33.31
N ALA A 1006 -28.80 20.05 -32.25
CA ALA A 1006 -27.78 20.49 -31.29
C ALA A 1006 -26.95 19.32 -30.72
N ARG A 1007 -27.60 18.20 -30.36
CA ARG A 1007 -26.91 17.03 -29.77
C ARG A 1007 -25.93 16.29 -30.69
N ASN A 1008 -25.94 16.56 -32.01
CA ASN A 1008 -25.01 15.95 -32.97
C ASN A 1008 -23.72 16.75 -33.16
N TRP A 1009 -23.58 17.91 -32.50
CA TRP A 1009 -22.37 18.72 -32.56
C TRP A 1009 -21.32 18.17 -31.59
N ILE A 1010 -20.19 17.75 -32.15
CA ILE A 1010 -19.05 17.18 -31.46
C ILE A 1010 -18.14 18.33 -31.04
N GLU A 1011 -17.84 18.45 -29.75
CA GLU A 1011 -16.83 19.40 -29.26
C GLU A 1011 -15.44 18.96 -29.73
N MET A 1012 -14.72 19.88 -30.35
CA MET A 1012 -13.38 19.67 -30.87
C MET A 1012 -12.31 20.39 -30.06
N ASP A 1013 -12.61 21.60 -29.57
CA ASP A 1013 -11.68 22.38 -28.75
C ASP A 1013 -12.40 23.50 -27.99
N LYS A 1014 -11.80 23.92 -26.87
CA LYS A 1014 -12.18 25.08 -26.07
C LYS A 1014 -10.92 25.75 -25.51
N PHE A 1015 -10.67 26.99 -25.91
CA PHE A 1015 -9.43 27.68 -25.52
C PHE A 1015 -9.62 29.19 -25.34
N VAL A 1016 -8.79 29.79 -24.50
CA VAL A 1016 -8.81 31.23 -24.22
C VAL A 1016 -7.72 31.96 -25.02
N ARG A 1017 -8.05 33.16 -25.52
CA ARG A 1017 -7.10 34.09 -26.15
C ARG A 1017 -7.30 35.52 -25.68
N ASN A 1018 -6.18 36.21 -25.48
CA ASN A 1018 -6.16 37.65 -25.26
C ASN A 1018 -5.92 38.36 -26.60
N LEU A 1019 -6.82 39.25 -26.98
CA LEU A 1019 -6.89 39.87 -28.30
C LEU A 1019 -6.60 41.36 -28.16
N GLY A 1020 -5.57 41.86 -28.85
CA GLY A 1020 -5.26 43.28 -28.90
C GLY A 1020 -6.36 44.07 -29.64
N PRO A 1021 -6.43 45.41 -29.50
CA PRO A 1021 -7.34 46.23 -30.29
C PRO A 1021 -7.10 46.05 -31.80
N GLY A 1022 -8.17 45.96 -32.60
CA GLY A 1022 -8.07 45.78 -34.04
C GLY A 1022 -8.02 44.32 -34.49
N LEU A 1023 -7.45 44.08 -35.68
CA LEU A 1023 -7.39 42.74 -36.28
C LEU A 1023 -6.37 41.86 -35.56
N ASN A 1024 -6.76 40.64 -35.23
CA ASN A 1024 -5.92 39.60 -34.66
C ASN A 1024 -5.98 38.36 -35.58
N VAL A 1025 -4.82 37.77 -35.85
CA VAL A 1025 -4.68 36.50 -36.57
C VAL A 1025 -4.31 35.44 -35.56
N LEU A 1026 -5.06 34.35 -35.50
CA LEU A 1026 -4.93 33.33 -34.47
C LEU A 1026 -4.68 31.96 -35.10
N PHE A 1027 -3.86 31.17 -34.43
CA PHE A 1027 -3.65 29.76 -34.71
C PHE A 1027 -3.86 28.92 -33.45
N GLN A 1028 -4.54 27.79 -33.62
CA GLN A 1028 -4.72 26.77 -32.59
C GLN A 1028 -4.51 25.38 -33.21
N ALA A 1029 -3.47 24.68 -32.78
CA ALA A 1029 -3.21 23.31 -33.22
C ALA A 1029 -4.20 22.32 -32.60
N ASP A 1030 -4.52 21.27 -33.33
CA ASP A 1030 -5.33 20.13 -32.87
C ASP A 1030 -4.76 19.47 -31.60
N ALA A 1031 -3.44 19.30 -31.51
CA ALA A 1031 -2.74 18.75 -30.36
C ALA A 1031 -2.86 19.64 -29.10
N ALA A 1032 -3.33 20.89 -29.25
CA ALA A 1032 -3.63 21.77 -28.12
C ALA A 1032 -5.09 21.66 -27.65
N SER A 1033 -5.90 20.77 -28.23
CA SER A 1033 -7.32 20.59 -27.92
C SER A 1033 -7.58 20.38 -26.42
N SER A 1034 -8.60 21.03 -25.88
CA SER A 1034 -9.10 20.81 -24.52
C SER A 1034 -9.87 19.50 -24.32
N VAL A 1035 -10.15 18.77 -25.41
CA VAL A 1035 -10.94 17.53 -25.38
C VAL A 1035 -10.03 16.31 -25.22
N ILE A 1036 -8.82 16.38 -25.78
CA ILE A 1036 -7.90 15.24 -25.80
C ILE A 1036 -7.12 15.10 -24.50
N ASN A 1037 -6.68 13.87 -24.21
CA ASN A 1037 -5.67 13.62 -23.19
C ASN A 1037 -4.34 14.34 -23.55
N LYS A 1038 -3.70 15.02 -22.59
CA LYS A 1038 -2.42 15.75 -22.80
C LYS A 1038 -1.28 15.23 -21.91
N PRO A 1039 -0.01 15.26 -22.41
CA PRO A 1039 0.33 15.56 -23.80
C PRO A 1039 -0.29 14.49 -24.71
N ALA A 1040 -0.69 14.88 -25.92
CA ALA A 1040 -0.85 13.87 -26.97
C ALA A 1040 0.55 13.28 -27.13
N GLU A 1041 0.79 12.07 -26.57
CA GLU A 1041 2.10 11.40 -26.62
C GLU A 1041 2.59 11.38 -28.07
N ASP A 1042 3.93 11.37 -28.27
CA ASP A 1042 4.65 11.42 -29.56
C ASP A 1042 3.72 11.46 -30.80
N LEU A 1043 3.58 12.62 -31.46
CA LEU A 1043 2.70 12.76 -32.63
C LEU A 1043 3.03 11.76 -33.75
N ALA A 1044 4.24 11.16 -33.75
CA ALA A 1044 4.59 10.06 -34.63
C ALA A 1044 3.94 8.72 -34.23
N ASP A 1045 3.82 8.44 -32.93
CA ASP A 1045 3.17 7.25 -32.35
C ASP A 1045 2.39 7.59 -31.05
N PRO A 1046 1.18 8.16 -31.15
CA PRO A 1046 0.42 8.71 -30.02
C PRO A 1046 -0.17 7.68 -29.06
N ILE A 1047 0.24 6.42 -29.20
CA ILE A 1047 -0.17 5.30 -28.37
C ILE A 1047 1.07 4.57 -27.80
N SER A 1048 2.30 5.01 -28.12
CA SER A 1048 3.54 4.43 -27.58
C SER A 1048 3.79 4.87 -26.14
N PRO A 1049 4.31 3.97 -25.28
CA PRO A 1049 4.44 4.23 -23.85
C PRO A 1049 5.45 5.34 -23.56
N SER A 1050 5.07 6.28 -22.69
CA SER A 1050 6.03 7.04 -21.91
C SER A 1050 6.84 6.09 -21.00
N GLY A 1051 8.16 6.31 -20.95
CA GLY A 1051 9.01 5.71 -19.92
C GLY A 1051 8.59 6.21 -18.52
N PRO A 1052 9.05 5.54 -17.45
CA PRO A 1052 8.69 5.92 -16.09
C PRO A 1052 9.27 7.31 -15.74
N GLY A 1053 8.38 8.29 -15.53
CA GLY A 1053 8.71 9.70 -15.24
C GLY A 1053 8.44 10.56 -16.47
N GLU A 1054 7.43 11.43 -16.51
CA GLU A 1054 7.55 12.79 -15.98
C GLU A 1054 6.19 13.52 -16.04
N THR A 1055 5.16 13.12 -15.28
CA THR A 1055 4.18 14.08 -14.71
C THR A 1055 3.31 13.42 -13.63
N PRO A 1056 3.26 13.94 -12.40
CA PRO A 1056 2.41 13.39 -11.34
C PRO A 1056 0.93 13.78 -11.53
N GLY A 1057 0.02 12.82 -11.45
CA GLY A 1057 -1.41 13.06 -11.18
C GLY A 1057 -2.35 12.26 -12.08
N ALA A 1058 -3.05 11.28 -11.52
CA ALA A 1058 -4.04 10.45 -12.23
C ALA A 1058 -5.23 11.24 -12.83
N ILE A 1059 -5.40 12.53 -12.51
CA ILE A 1059 -6.37 13.42 -13.17
C ILE A 1059 -5.95 13.73 -14.62
N CYS A 1060 -4.64 13.75 -14.91
CA CYS A 1060 -4.12 14.01 -16.25
C CYS A 1060 -4.27 12.80 -17.21
N ASP A 1061 -4.53 11.60 -16.69
CA ASP A 1061 -4.72 10.38 -17.51
C ASP A 1061 -6.13 10.27 -18.11
N CYS A 1062 -7.07 11.09 -17.63
CA CYS A 1062 -8.40 11.19 -18.22
C CYS A 1062 -8.34 12.09 -19.46
N GLY A 1063 -8.81 11.58 -20.60
CA GLY A 1063 -9.14 12.42 -21.75
C GLY A 1063 -9.40 11.66 -23.04
N TRP A 1064 -10.10 12.28 -23.97
CA TRP A 1064 -10.44 11.63 -25.24
C TRP A 1064 -9.16 11.29 -26.03
N PRO A 1065 -9.10 10.16 -26.76
CA PRO A 1065 -7.91 9.83 -27.55
C PRO A 1065 -7.70 10.85 -28.67
N TYR A 1066 -6.48 11.37 -28.79
CA TYR A 1066 -6.08 12.27 -29.89
C TYR A 1066 -6.37 11.64 -31.26
N THR A 1067 -6.07 10.35 -31.41
CA THR A 1067 -6.33 9.55 -32.60
C THR A 1067 -7.80 9.49 -33.02
N LEU A 1068 -8.73 9.72 -32.09
CA LEU A 1068 -10.18 9.71 -32.32
C LEU A 1068 -10.79 11.12 -32.23
N LEU A 1069 -9.97 12.18 -32.27
CA LEU A 1069 -10.44 13.56 -32.29
C LEU A 1069 -11.30 13.81 -33.52
N VAL A 1070 -10.86 13.31 -34.69
CA VAL A 1070 -11.52 13.45 -35.98
C VAL A 1070 -12.21 12.13 -36.37
N PRO A 1071 -13.50 12.13 -36.76
CA PRO A 1071 -14.18 10.94 -37.25
C PRO A 1071 -13.50 10.37 -38.52
N ARG A 1072 -13.63 9.07 -38.80
CA ARG A 1072 -13.02 8.41 -39.97
C ARG A 1072 -13.31 9.11 -41.29
N GLY A 1073 -14.55 9.55 -41.52
CA GLY A 1073 -14.96 10.10 -42.82
C GLY A 1073 -15.06 9.03 -43.92
N ASP A 1074 -15.16 9.48 -45.18
CA ASP A 1074 -15.45 8.62 -46.33
C ASP A 1074 -14.24 8.56 -47.29
N GLU A 1075 -14.06 7.43 -47.98
CA GLU A 1075 -13.09 7.32 -49.09
C GLU A 1075 -13.55 8.16 -50.30
N GLY A 1076 -12.63 8.44 -51.25
CA GLY A 1076 -12.96 9.15 -52.48
C GLY A 1076 -13.18 10.65 -52.26
N ASP A 1077 -14.40 11.14 -52.50
CA ASP A 1077 -14.75 12.58 -52.43
C ASP A 1077 -14.91 13.12 -50.99
N GLY A 1078 -14.79 12.24 -49.99
CA GLY A 1078 -14.86 12.59 -48.56
C GLY A 1078 -16.25 12.89 -48.03
N ALA A 1079 -16.39 12.76 -46.71
CA ALA A 1079 -17.62 13.02 -45.98
C ALA A 1079 -17.84 14.53 -45.77
N ASP A 1080 -19.06 15.01 -45.99
CA ASP A 1080 -19.43 16.41 -45.76
C ASP A 1080 -19.65 16.72 -44.29
N TYR A 1081 -18.82 17.61 -43.75
CA TYR A 1081 -18.91 18.10 -42.37
C TYR A 1081 -18.98 19.62 -42.32
N VAL A 1082 -19.46 20.14 -41.21
CA VAL A 1082 -19.39 21.55 -40.86
C VAL A 1082 -18.55 21.71 -39.59
N VAL A 1083 -17.61 22.66 -39.62
CA VAL A 1083 -16.91 23.14 -38.42
C VAL A 1083 -17.48 24.51 -38.07
N ALA A 1084 -17.81 24.72 -36.79
CA ALA A 1084 -18.25 26.00 -36.25
C ALA A 1084 -17.31 26.47 -35.15
N VAL A 1085 -17.08 27.77 -35.09
CA VAL A 1085 -16.36 28.46 -34.01
C VAL A 1085 -17.29 29.48 -33.39
N VAL A 1086 -17.40 29.46 -32.06
CA VAL A 1086 -18.21 30.38 -31.27
C VAL A 1086 -17.29 31.11 -30.30
N VAL A 1087 -17.36 32.44 -30.27
CA VAL A 1087 -16.54 33.29 -29.39
C VAL A 1087 -17.40 33.82 -28.25
N THR A 1088 -17.00 33.60 -27.00
CA THR A 1088 -17.73 34.05 -25.79
C THR A 1088 -16.86 34.96 -24.91
N ASP A 1089 -17.50 35.73 -24.04
CA ASP A 1089 -16.80 36.59 -23.07
C ASP A 1089 -16.22 35.77 -21.90
N THR A 1090 -14.89 35.70 -21.84
CA THR A 1090 -14.18 34.96 -20.80
C THR A 1090 -14.49 35.45 -19.38
N ASN A 1091 -14.89 36.71 -19.19
CA ASN A 1091 -15.25 37.20 -17.85
C ASN A 1091 -16.53 36.54 -17.31
N ILE A 1092 -17.37 36.01 -18.19
CA ILE A 1092 -18.56 35.24 -17.82
C ILE A 1092 -18.19 33.76 -17.71
N ASP A 1093 -17.42 33.25 -18.67
CA ASP A 1093 -17.07 31.82 -18.75
C ASP A 1093 -16.13 31.36 -17.62
N LEU A 1094 -15.15 32.18 -17.24
CA LEU A 1094 -13.99 31.70 -16.49
C LEU A 1094 -14.34 31.37 -15.03
N VAL A 1095 -14.01 30.13 -14.65
CA VAL A 1095 -13.88 29.72 -13.25
C VAL A 1095 -12.39 29.67 -12.93
N ALA A 1096 -11.97 30.31 -11.84
CA ALA A 1096 -10.60 30.17 -11.36
C ALA A 1096 -10.40 28.73 -10.84
N SER A 1097 -9.59 27.96 -11.54
CA SER A 1097 -9.26 26.56 -11.24
C SER A 1097 -7.78 26.29 -11.51
N ASP A 1098 -7.23 25.26 -10.87
CA ASP A 1098 -5.88 24.76 -11.17
C ASP A 1098 -5.93 23.96 -12.48
N ASN A 1099 -5.48 24.59 -13.57
CA ASN A 1099 -5.53 24.04 -14.93
C ASN A 1099 -4.26 23.27 -15.32
N SER A 1100 -3.64 22.58 -14.36
CA SER A 1100 -2.36 21.90 -14.56
C SER A 1100 -2.46 20.61 -15.39
N CYS A 1101 -3.66 20.04 -15.59
CA CYS A 1101 -3.90 18.87 -16.44
C CYS A 1101 -4.58 19.22 -17.79
N GLY A 1102 -4.38 18.38 -18.82
CA GLY A 1102 -5.13 18.44 -20.08
C GLY A 1102 -6.53 17.82 -20.00
N SER A 1103 -7.29 17.87 -21.10
CA SER A 1103 -8.65 17.30 -21.24
C SER A 1103 -9.77 17.92 -20.37
N MET A 1104 -9.73 19.23 -20.16
CA MET A 1104 -10.71 19.95 -19.35
C MET A 1104 -12.17 19.76 -19.78
N SER A 1105 -12.44 19.52 -21.08
CA SER A 1105 -13.81 19.43 -21.59
C SER A 1105 -14.57 18.21 -21.04
N PHE A 1106 -13.92 17.04 -20.97
CA PHE A 1106 -14.55 15.78 -20.51
C PHE A 1106 -14.13 15.37 -19.10
N CYS A 1107 -13.03 15.90 -18.58
CA CYS A 1107 -12.47 15.48 -17.29
C CYS A 1107 -12.48 16.58 -16.22
N GLY A 1108 -12.87 17.81 -16.55
CA GLY A 1108 -12.90 18.95 -15.63
C GLY A 1108 -11.51 19.39 -15.14
N ALA A 1109 -11.48 20.24 -14.11
CA ALA A 1109 -10.25 20.57 -13.37
C ALA A 1109 -10.20 19.81 -12.04
N THR A 1110 -9.09 19.92 -11.31
CA THR A 1110 -8.91 19.25 -10.02
C THR A 1110 -9.91 19.69 -8.95
N ASP A 1111 -10.49 20.88 -9.06
CA ASP A 1111 -11.38 21.49 -8.07
C ASP A 1111 -12.77 21.85 -8.61
N ARG A 1112 -12.86 22.40 -9.83
CA ARG A 1112 -14.12 22.83 -10.45
C ARG A 1112 -14.10 22.66 -11.96
N TYR A 1113 -15.27 22.60 -12.58
CA TYR A 1113 -15.34 22.68 -14.04
C TYR A 1113 -14.95 24.11 -14.49
N PRO A 1114 -13.96 24.28 -15.39
CA PRO A 1114 -13.34 25.58 -15.67
C PRO A 1114 -14.16 26.49 -16.60
N ASP A 1115 -15.48 26.31 -16.63
CA ASP A 1115 -16.40 27.01 -17.52
C ASP A 1115 -17.77 27.11 -16.84
N THR A 1116 -18.26 28.32 -16.58
CA THR A 1116 -19.56 28.54 -15.92
C THR A 1116 -20.74 28.12 -16.80
N ARG A 1117 -20.54 27.99 -18.11
CA ARG A 1117 -21.60 27.63 -19.07
C ARG A 1117 -21.95 26.16 -18.97
N GLU A 1118 -23.16 25.85 -19.44
CA GLU A 1118 -23.60 24.47 -19.62
C GLU A 1118 -22.62 23.70 -20.50
N MET A 1119 -22.38 22.44 -20.16
CA MET A 1119 -21.50 21.62 -20.96
C MET A 1119 -22.13 21.35 -22.33
N GLY A 1120 -21.37 21.64 -23.39
CA GLY A 1120 -21.87 21.68 -24.76
C GLY A 1120 -22.33 23.04 -25.26
N TYR A 1121 -22.27 24.11 -24.45
CA TYR A 1121 -22.64 25.46 -24.86
C TYR A 1121 -21.94 25.89 -26.18
N PRO A 1122 -22.68 26.44 -27.17
CA PRO A 1122 -24.10 26.79 -27.11
C PRO A 1122 -25.05 25.68 -27.60
N PHE A 1123 -24.54 24.49 -27.94
CA PHE A 1123 -25.30 23.35 -28.44
C PHE A 1123 -25.81 22.40 -27.33
N SER A 1124 -25.74 22.81 -26.06
CA SER A 1124 -26.28 22.05 -24.92
C SER A 1124 -27.81 21.93 -24.96
N ARG A 1125 -28.49 22.83 -25.69
CA ARG A 1125 -29.95 22.87 -25.84
C ARG A 1125 -30.35 23.32 -27.25
N PRO A 1126 -31.59 23.05 -27.70
CA PRO A 1126 -32.06 23.54 -29.00
C PRO A 1126 -32.13 25.06 -29.09
N PHE A 1127 -31.87 25.59 -30.28
CA PHE A 1127 -32.10 27.00 -30.62
C PHE A 1127 -33.53 27.23 -31.10
N ALA A 1128 -34.01 28.47 -31.03
CA ALA A 1128 -35.31 28.87 -31.57
C ALA A 1128 -35.37 28.87 -33.12
N SER A 1129 -34.22 28.76 -33.79
CA SER A 1129 -34.07 28.72 -35.25
C SER A 1129 -33.06 27.65 -35.62
N PRO A 1130 -33.01 27.18 -36.89
CA PRO A 1130 -32.02 26.20 -37.32
C PRO A 1130 -30.60 26.63 -36.95
N VAL A 1131 -29.79 25.69 -36.47
CA VAL A 1131 -28.48 25.98 -35.86
C VAL A 1131 -27.57 26.81 -36.78
N LEU A 1132 -27.44 26.42 -38.06
CA LEU A 1132 -26.59 27.14 -39.02
C LEU A 1132 -27.09 28.56 -39.32
N ASP A 1133 -28.41 28.80 -39.26
CA ASP A 1133 -28.97 30.14 -39.45
C ASP A 1133 -28.60 31.05 -38.26
N VAL A 1134 -28.64 30.50 -37.04
CA VAL A 1134 -28.21 31.23 -35.84
C VAL A 1134 -26.73 31.58 -35.91
N ILE A 1135 -25.87 30.61 -36.21
CA ILE A 1135 -24.42 30.84 -36.32
C ILE A 1135 -24.15 31.91 -37.40
N SER A 1136 -24.84 31.83 -38.54
CA SER A 1136 -24.66 32.80 -39.62
C SER A 1136 -25.17 34.20 -39.29
N SER A 1137 -26.08 34.33 -38.33
CA SER A 1137 -26.67 35.62 -37.92
C SER A 1137 -25.83 36.36 -36.87
N GLU A 1138 -24.97 35.65 -36.13
CA GLU A 1138 -24.19 36.18 -35.02
C GLU A 1138 -22.74 36.47 -35.47
N PRO A 1139 -22.28 37.73 -35.47
CA PRO A 1139 -20.95 38.09 -35.98
C PRO A 1139 -19.78 37.56 -35.12
N GLN A 1140 -20.06 37.09 -33.90
CA GLN A 1140 -19.14 36.41 -33.00
C GLN A 1140 -18.97 34.92 -33.33
N MET A 1141 -19.74 34.39 -34.28
CA MET A 1141 -19.70 32.99 -34.67
C MET A 1141 -19.34 32.86 -36.16
N VAL A 1142 -18.74 31.74 -36.52
CA VAL A 1142 -18.44 31.42 -37.92
C VAL A 1142 -18.58 29.92 -38.14
N TRP A 1143 -18.93 29.51 -39.35
CA TRP A 1143 -18.85 28.12 -39.76
C TRP A 1143 -18.28 27.98 -41.17
N SER A 1144 -17.70 26.82 -41.45
CA SER A 1144 -17.28 26.42 -42.78
C SER A 1144 -17.62 24.96 -43.04
N GLY A 1145 -18.09 24.66 -44.25
CA GLY A 1145 -18.13 23.30 -44.77
C GLY A 1145 -16.72 22.79 -45.06
N ILE A 1146 -16.46 21.53 -44.68
CA ILE A 1146 -15.20 20.82 -44.90
C ILE A 1146 -15.46 19.39 -45.37
N LYS A 1147 -14.42 18.77 -45.92
CA LYS A 1147 -14.41 17.33 -46.22
C LYS A 1147 -13.58 16.57 -45.21
N ILE A 1148 -14.05 15.41 -44.76
CA ILE A 1148 -13.21 14.44 -44.05
C ILE A 1148 -12.96 13.26 -44.97
N LEU A 1149 -11.72 13.13 -45.40
CA LEU A 1149 -11.24 12.11 -46.33
C LEU A 1149 -10.66 10.94 -45.54
N HIS A 1150 -10.93 9.72 -46.00
CA HIS A 1150 -10.29 8.52 -45.46
C HIS A 1150 -9.37 7.86 -46.50
N ALA A 1151 -8.11 7.66 -46.14
CA ALA A 1151 -7.15 6.88 -46.92
C ALA A 1151 -6.95 5.48 -46.33
N SER A 1152 -6.77 4.48 -47.21
CA SER A 1152 -6.57 3.09 -46.81
C SER A 1152 -5.24 2.83 -46.11
N THR A 1153 -4.24 3.69 -46.33
CA THR A 1153 -2.90 3.62 -45.72
C THR A 1153 -2.40 5.03 -45.40
N ALA A 1154 -1.45 5.14 -44.47
CA ALA A 1154 -0.83 6.41 -44.13
C ALA A 1154 -0.19 7.07 -45.36
N PRO A 1155 -0.31 8.40 -45.52
CA PRO A 1155 0.39 9.14 -46.57
C PRO A 1155 1.91 8.94 -46.45
N ALA A 1156 2.59 8.76 -47.58
CA ALA A 1156 4.05 8.76 -47.59
C ALA A 1156 4.55 10.15 -47.16
N SER A 1157 5.54 10.22 -46.27
CA SER A 1157 6.20 11.46 -45.88
C SER A 1157 6.91 12.07 -47.09
N GLY A 1158 6.23 12.97 -47.81
CA GLY A 1158 6.72 13.52 -49.09
C GLY A 1158 6.07 14.83 -49.44
#